data_AF-A0A3A6M967-F1
#
_entry.id   AF-A0A3A6M967-F1
#
_cell.length_a   1.000
_cell.length_b   1.000
_cell.length_c   1.000
_cell.angle_alpha   90.00
_cell.angle_beta   90.00
_cell.angle_gamma   90.00
#
_symmetry.space_group_name_H-M   'P 1'
#
loop_
_entity.id
_entity.type
_entity.pdbx_description
1 polymer ?
#
loop_
_entity_poly.entity_id
_entity_poly.type
_entity_poly.pdbx_seq_one_letter_code
_entity_poly.pdbx_strand_id
1 'polypeptide(L)'
;MKYRNMLPFVALSVLILTSCDDNKMEWYKDPTHGAVTSSELPLQLAEKISRYKPLKEYLSDPNFKLGIGVGMDEYLGDETTTTIVNENFNDLTIGYAMKHGPMVDSKGNLKFDKVDQLFTKTTEAGISIYGHCLIWHTNQNASYLNSLIAPEVIPGPAGSNLLDLSGIEDGTFDGWNRKNGSDAMSIVEGEGLTTTSKALKFAVGSSVTAAHSVQLYTPDISAVSGHNYEISFFVRSDNPGKARLTFDGLGNNYPYKDWYATGGSWTEAFETTSQWQQVKITVNDFVSTTFQVAFEFGYLPDVTYYVDNIVVTDKDAEPTVANLISNGDFESKAITPWGAWSSGKATISEEGEGYGSSYSMKLTSSVDGGAGNAYKAQAGYGFDTPLEVGKTYEFSAMIKASVSTTFQIQIQNSTSYAGECYVDGNVSTTWTEFKKEFTVSKEDMNRFCINFGVSAGDYYIDNIVLSEKVVETRAVTRASGPTIIEKTDQEKAEIIRDAMEDWISKMVTHCKPYVHAWDVVNEPMDDGKTSDIKTGKGKTDLASDEFYWQDYFLTPKDYAVEAFKLARQYGNPDDKLFINDYNLEYNLNKCDGLIKYVEYIESKGATVDGIGTQMHIAIDSNKDNIAQMFQKLGATGKLIKVSELDIKVNTSSPTTENLAQQAEMYQYVIDMYKKYIPVDKQYGITIWGVSDNEKEHVNWIPNDAPNLWDANYARKHAYKGVADGLAGKDVSGDFTGDLE
;
A
#
# COMPACT_ATOMS: atom_id res chain seq x y z
N MET A 1 -67.74 58.35 38.06
CA MET A 1 -67.49 59.49 37.14
C MET A 1 -67.45 58.95 35.72
N LYS A 2 -68.28 59.55 34.84
CA LYS A 2 -68.21 59.65 33.36
C LYS A 2 -67.66 58.46 32.56
N TYR A 3 -68.53 57.56 32.05
CA TYR A 3 -69.26 57.55 30.74
C TYR A 3 -68.42 56.92 29.60
N ARG A 4 -68.80 55.73 29.08
CA ARG A 4 -69.71 55.44 27.92
C ARG A 4 -69.05 55.78 26.57
N ASN A 5 -69.06 55.01 25.47
CA ASN A 5 -69.76 53.83 24.92
C ASN A 5 -68.80 53.23 23.83
N MET A 6 -68.82 51.97 23.41
CA MET A 6 -69.77 51.40 22.42
C MET A 6 -69.86 49.86 22.53
N LEU A 7 -71.11 49.40 22.45
CA LEU A 7 -71.71 48.05 22.33
C LEU A 7 -71.76 47.63 20.83
N PRO A 8 -72.33 46.47 20.36
CA PRO A 8 -72.72 45.19 21.02
C PRO A 8 -72.71 43.86 20.14
N PHE A 9 -73.21 42.76 20.76
CA PHE A 9 -73.96 41.57 20.24
C PHE A 9 -73.19 40.48 19.44
N VAL A 10 -72.93 39.28 20.00
CA VAL A 10 -73.79 38.05 20.14
C VAL A 10 -74.00 37.28 18.83
N ALA A 11 -73.49 36.03 18.77
CA ALA A 11 -74.26 34.79 18.53
C ALA A 11 -73.40 33.64 17.94
N LEU A 12 -73.28 32.58 18.75
CA LEU A 12 -73.57 31.17 18.42
C LEU A 12 -72.79 30.40 17.32
N SER A 13 -72.13 29.32 17.79
CA SER A 13 -71.91 27.98 17.17
C SER A 13 -71.00 27.85 15.93
N VAL A 14 -70.09 26.88 15.72
CA VAL A 14 -69.58 25.65 16.40
C VAL A 14 -68.33 25.20 15.58
N LEU A 15 -67.40 24.44 16.22
CA LEU A 15 -66.25 23.65 15.68
C LEU A 15 -64.89 24.36 15.39
N ILE A 16 -63.85 24.00 16.16
CA ILE A 16 -62.57 23.34 15.75
C ILE A 16 -61.64 23.19 16.99
N LEU A 17 -60.89 22.08 17.05
CA LEU A 17 -59.95 21.62 18.09
C LEU A 17 -58.61 22.42 18.14
N THR A 18 -57.80 22.14 19.20
CA THR A 18 -56.43 22.60 19.55
C THR A 18 -56.39 23.83 20.48
N SER A 19 -55.53 23.95 21.51
CA SER A 19 -54.09 23.62 21.60
C SER A 19 -53.56 23.37 23.03
N CYS A 20 -52.38 22.75 23.07
CA CYS A 20 -51.40 22.45 24.13
C CYS A 20 -51.20 23.46 25.28
N ASP A 21 -50.76 22.94 26.42
CA ASP A 21 -50.00 23.67 27.45
C ASP A 21 -48.72 22.86 27.77
N ASP A 22 -47.58 23.36 27.31
CA ASP A 22 -46.21 22.83 27.54
C ASP A 22 -45.43 23.91 28.30
N ASN A 23 -45.11 23.68 29.57
CA ASN A 23 -44.19 24.54 30.32
C ASN A 23 -42.75 24.16 29.98
N LYS A 24 -42.12 24.94 29.09
CA LYS A 24 -40.67 24.92 28.84
C LYS A 24 -39.95 25.64 29.98
N MET A 25 -38.96 24.98 30.59
CA MET A 25 -37.97 25.60 31.47
C MET A 25 -36.96 26.38 30.61
N GLU A 26 -36.85 27.70 30.79
CA GLU A 26 -35.79 28.50 30.20
C GLU A 26 -34.57 28.54 31.13
N TRP A 27 -33.41 28.16 30.61
CA TRP A 27 -32.12 28.26 31.30
C TRP A 27 -31.41 29.56 30.91
N TYR A 28 -30.96 30.35 31.90
CA TYR A 28 -30.12 31.54 31.64
C TYR A 28 -28.63 31.17 31.61
N LYS A 29 -27.85 31.87 30.78
CA LYS A 29 -26.40 31.70 30.64
C LYS A 29 -25.68 32.79 31.44
N ASP A 30 -24.89 32.40 32.44
CA ASP A 30 -24.03 33.32 33.19
C ASP A 30 -22.74 33.60 32.39
N PRO A 31 -22.46 34.85 32.00
CA PRO A 31 -21.29 35.19 31.19
C PRO A 31 -19.95 35.17 31.96
N THR A 32 -19.93 34.78 33.24
CA THR A 32 -18.72 34.70 34.07
C THR A 32 -18.21 33.27 34.32
N HIS A 33 -18.96 32.23 33.93
CA HIS A 33 -18.55 30.83 34.11
C HIS A 33 -18.12 30.19 32.78
N GLY A 34 -16.96 29.50 32.81
CA GLY A 34 -16.44 28.71 31.70
C GLY A 34 -17.27 27.46 31.42
N ALA A 35 -16.81 26.61 30.49
CA ALA A 35 -17.51 25.40 30.09
C ALA A 35 -17.73 24.41 31.26
N VAL A 36 -18.93 23.81 31.29
CA VAL A 36 -19.36 22.86 32.31
C VAL A 36 -18.59 21.55 32.18
N THR A 37 -17.89 21.16 33.25
CA THR A 37 -17.16 19.89 33.38
C THR A 37 -18.05 18.83 34.02
N SER A 38 -17.70 17.54 33.98
CA SER A 38 -18.47 16.51 34.68
C SER A 38 -18.51 16.69 36.20
N SER A 39 -17.57 17.45 36.77
CA SER A 39 -17.63 17.95 38.15
C SER A 39 -18.73 18.98 38.43
N GLU A 40 -19.44 19.46 37.40
CA GLU A 40 -20.54 20.42 37.49
C GLU A 40 -21.91 19.82 37.11
N LEU A 41 -22.00 18.48 36.97
CA LEU A 41 -23.29 17.80 36.93
C LEU A 41 -24.11 18.19 38.16
N PRO A 42 -25.42 18.53 38.04
CA PRO A 42 -26.26 18.66 39.22
C PRO A 42 -26.14 17.37 40.03
N LEU A 43 -25.77 17.47 41.31
CA LEU A 43 -25.41 16.33 42.17
C LEU A 43 -26.43 15.17 42.05
N GLN A 44 -27.71 15.50 41.96
CA GLN A 44 -28.84 14.58 41.75
C GLN A 44 -28.76 13.73 40.46
N LEU A 45 -28.25 14.28 39.35
CA LEU A 45 -28.18 13.56 38.06
C LEU A 45 -26.96 12.66 37.97
N ALA A 46 -25.81 13.11 38.50
CA ALA A 46 -24.61 12.28 38.60
C ALA A 46 -24.86 11.05 39.49
N GLU A 47 -25.49 11.27 40.64
CA GLU A 47 -25.90 10.19 41.53
C GLU A 47 -26.87 9.24 40.84
N LYS A 48 -27.88 9.77 40.13
CA LYS A 48 -28.83 8.96 39.36
C LYS A 48 -28.13 8.11 38.28
N ILE A 49 -27.13 8.63 37.58
CA ILE A 49 -26.36 7.88 36.57
C ILE A 49 -25.49 6.79 37.23
N SER A 50 -24.94 7.05 38.41
CA SER A 50 -24.14 6.06 39.15
C SER A 50 -24.93 4.82 39.55
N ARG A 51 -26.26 4.96 39.73
CA ARG A 51 -27.18 3.88 40.12
C ARG A 51 -27.51 2.89 39.02
N TYR A 52 -27.17 3.18 37.76
CA TYR A 52 -27.35 2.20 36.69
C TYR A 52 -26.42 1.00 36.90
N LYS A 53 -26.92 -0.17 36.49
CA LYS A 53 -26.15 -1.41 36.49
C LYS A 53 -25.17 -1.44 35.32
N PRO A 54 -24.19 -2.35 35.33
CA PRO A 54 -23.39 -2.65 34.15
C PRO A 54 -24.25 -2.93 32.91
N LEU A 55 -23.86 -2.41 31.74
CA LEU A 55 -24.74 -2.37 30.55
C LEU A 55 -25.27 -3.75 30.12
N LYS A 56 -24.43 -4.79 30.16
CA LYS A 56 -24.82 -6.17 29.81
C LYS A 56 -25.94 -6.75 30.68
N GLU A 57 -26.21 -6.21 31.88
CA GLU A 57 -27.34 -6.63 32.71
C GLU A 57 -28.70 -6.21 32.15
N TYR A 58 -28.74 -5.29 31.18
CA TYR A 58 -29.96 -4.83 30.53
C TYR A 58 -30.32 -5.64 29.27
N LEU A 59 -29.51 -6.64 28.90
CA LEU A 59 -29.80 -7.49 27.74
C LEU A 59 -30.92 -8.48 28.05
N SER A 60 -31.95 -8.50 27.21
CA SER A 60 -33.03 -9.49 27.29
C SER A 60 -32.69 -10.82 26.58
N ASP A 61 -31.80 -10.78 25.58
CA ASP A 61 -31.29 -11.96 24.87
C ASP A 61 -29.83 -12.20 25.27
N PRO A 62 -29.50 -13.35 25.90
CA PRO A 62 -28.12 -13.66 26.29
C PRO A 62 -27.17 -13.88 25.10
N ASN A 63 -27.69 -14.09 23.88
CA ASN A 63 -26.86 -14.25 22.68
C ASN A 63 -26.51 -12.92 21.99
N PHE A 64 -27.18 -11.83 22.38
CA PHE A 64 -26.92 -10.51 21.83
C PHE A 64 -25.50 -10.06 22.17
N LYS A 65 -24.72 -9.70 21.14
CA LYS A 65 -23.35 -9.21 21.31
C LYS A 65 -23.33 -7.72 21.61
N LEU A 66 -23.25 -7.37 22.88
CA LEU A 66 -22.97 -6.01 23.31
C LEU A 66 -21.46 -5.83 23.40
N GLY A 67 -20.91 -5.22 22.36
CA GLY A 67 -19.48 -5.09 22.16
C GLY A 67 -18.90 -3.73 22.49
N ILE A 68 -17.58 -3.69 22.60
CA ILE A 68 -16.78 -2.47 22.75
C ILE A 68 -15.55 -2.54 21.85
N GLY A 69 -15.27 -1.46 21.13
CA GLY A 69 -14.06 -1.23 20.35
C GLY A 69 -12.97 -0.64 21.23
N VAL A 70 -11.80 -1.27 21.26
CA VAL A 70 -10.67 -0.82 22.10
C VAL A 70 -9.32 -1.09 21.44
N GLY A 71 -8.29 -0.35 21.84
CA GLY A 71 -6.91 -0.67 21.52
C GLY A 71 -6.45 -1.94 22.23
N MET A 72 -5.69 -2.81 21.56
CA MET A 72 -5.18 -4.04 22.18
C MET A 72 -4.25 -3.75 23.36
N ASP A 73 -3.33 -2.79 23.20
CA ASP A 73 -2.40 -2.41 24.27
C ASP A 73 -3.12 -1.76 25.45
N GLU A 74 -4.19 -1.01 25.18
CA GLU A 74 -5.03 -0.42 26.22
C GLU A 74 -5.77 -1.50 27.02
N TYR A 75 -6.44 -2.45 26.35
CA TYR A 75 -7.12 -3.54 27.03
C TYR A 75 -6.16 -4.46 27.77
N LEU A 76 -4.95 -4.70 27.27
CA LEU A 76 -3.97 -5.55 27.95
C LEU A 76 -3.31 -4.82 29.14
N GLY A 77 -3.02 -3.53 29.01
CA GLY A 77 -2.16 -2.77 29.93
C GLY A 77 -2.85 -1.81 30.90
N ASP A 78 -4.09 -1.39 30.64
CA ASP A 78 -4.83 -0.47 31.52
C ASP A 78 -5.92 -1.22 32.31
N GLU A 79 -5.76 -1.27 33.64
CA GLU A 79 -6.68 -1.95 34.55
C GLU A 79 -8.06 -1.26 34.62
N THR A 80 -8.11 0.07 34.46
CA THR A 80 -9.37 0.83 34.45
C THR A 80 -10.17 0.46 33.21
N THR A 81 -9.55 0.54 32.03
CA THR A 81 -10.17 0.12 30.78
C THR A 81 -10.60 -1.35 30.84
N THR A 82 -9.70 -2.24 31.29
CA THR A 82 -10.01 -3.68 31.43
C THR A 82 -11.26 -3.90 32.29
N THR A 83 -11.34 -3.22 33.44
CA THR A 83 -12.45 -3.34 34.39
C THR A 83 -13.75 -2.87 33.76
N ILE A 84 -13.76 -1.67 33.16
CA ILE A 84 -14.94 -1.11 32.50
C ILE A 84 -15.43 -2.04 31.39
N VAL A 85 -14.52 -2.52 30.54
CA VAL A 85 -14.84 -3.44 29.44
C VAL A 85 -15.48 -4.71 29.97
N ASN A 86 -14.81 -5.40 30.91
CA ASN A 86 -15.26 -6.70 31.42
C ASN A 86 -16.56 -6.60 32.23
N GLU A 87 -16.79 -5.49 32.93
CA GLU A 87 -18.04 -5.28 33.66
C GLU A 87 -19.23 -5.04 32.74
N ASN A 88 -19.05 -4.26 31.67
CA ASN A 88 -20.18 -3.73 30.89
C ASN A 88 -20.49 -4.50 29.60
N PHE A 89 -19.52 -5.21 29.03
CA PHE A 89 -19.63 -5.79 27.69
C PHE A 89 -19.46 -7.32 27.70
N ASN A 90 -19.93 -7.98 26.64
CA ASN A 90 -19.79 -9.43 26.45
C ASN A 90 -19.11 -9.80 25.12
N ASP A 91 -18.68 -8.80 24.34
CA ASP A 91 -17.98 -8.94 23.08
C ASP A 91 -16.90 -7.83 22.96
N LEU A 92 -15.79 -8.13 22.30
CA LEU A 92 -14.64 -7.22 22.18
C LEU A 92 -14.21 -7.11 20.72
N THR A 93 -14.04 -5.89 20.22
CA THR A 93 -13.48 -5.61 18.90
C THR A 93 -12.16 -4.86 19.06
N ILE A 94 -11.09 -5.36 18.45
CA ILE A 94 -9.78 -4.67 18.45
C ILE A 94 -9.67 -3.76 17.22
N GLY A 95 -9.37 -2.47 17.45
CA GLY A 95 -9.35 -1.48 16.37
C GLY A 95 -8.23 -1.65 15.33
N TYR A 96 -6.97 -1.59 15.75
CA TYR A 96 -5.80 -1.60 14.83
C TYR A 96 -5.05 -2.94 14.82
N ALA A 97 -4.71 -3.47 16.00
CA ALA A 97 -3.65 -4.47 16.16
C ALA A 97 -3.86 -5.83 15.46
N MET A 98 -5.10 -6.15 15.06
CA MET A 98 -5.43 -7.40 14.34
C MET A 98 -5.62 -7.20 12.82
N LYS A 99 -5.34 -5.99 12.30
CA LYS A 99 -5.36 -5.70 10.85
C LYS A 99 -4.08 -6.20 10.17
N HIS A 100 -4.10 -6.29 8.85
CA HIS A 100 -2.98 -6.82 8.05
C HIS A 100 -1.64 -6.10 8.32
N GLY A 101 -1.64 -4.77 8.37
CA GLY A 101 -0.45 -3.94 8.63
C GLY A 101 0.34 -4.29 9.89
N PRO A 102 -0.26 -4.25 11.08
CA PRO A 102 0.44 -4.59 12.32
C PRO A 102 0.79 -6.08 12.45
N MET A 103 0.00 -6.96 11.82
CA MET A 103 0.21 -8.41 11.93
C MET A 103 1.32 -8.93 11.02
N VAL A 104 1.50 -8.36 9.82
CA VAL A 104 2.43 -8.87 8.80
C VAL A 104 3.74 -8.11 8.80
N ASP A 105 4.87 -8.81 8.90
CA ASP A 105 6.21 -8.22 8.81
C ASP A 105 6.65 -7.96 7.34
N SER A 106 7.85 -7.40 7.15
CA SER A 106 8.39 -7.10 5.82
C SER A 106 8.70 -8.33 4.96
N LYS A 107 8.58 -9.54 5.52
CA LYS A 107 8.80 -10.83 4.85
C LYS A 107 7.52 -11.64 4.72
N GLY A 108 6.36 -11.11 5.10
CA GLY A 108 5.09 -11.81 5.04
C GLY A 108 4.77 -12.71 6.24
N ASN A 109 5.57 -12.68 7.31
CA ASN A 109 5.29 -13.49 8.50
C ASN A 109 4.29 -12.80 9.42
N LEU A 110 3.36 -13.57 10.00
CA LEU A 110 2.38 -13.08 10.96
C LEU A 110 2.92 -13.12 12.40
N LYS A 111 2.56 -12.12 13.20
CA LYS A 111 2.98 -11.98 14.61
C LYS A 111 1.80 -12.21 15.55
N PHE A 112 1.78 -13.34 16.26
CA PHE A 112 0.64 -13.70 17.13
C PHE A 112 0.85 -13.47 18.63
N ASP A 113 2.06 -13.17 19.10
CA ASP A 113 2.39 -13.12 20.53
C ASP A 113 1.45 -12.25 21.38
N LYS A 114 1.05 -11.06 20.88
CA LYS A 114 0.10 -10.19 21.59
C LYS A 114 -1.35 -10.64 21.43
N VAL A 115 -1.70 -11.23 20.28
CA VAL A 115 -3.03 -11.80 20.03
C VAL A 115 -3.28 -12.99 20.97
N ASP A 116 -2.26 -13.81 21.24
CA ASP A 116 -2.36 -14.93 22.18
C ASP A 116 -2.55 -14.46 23.63
N GLN A 117 -1.91 -13.35 24.01
CA GLN A 117 -2.14 -12.69 25.31
C GLN A 117 -3.57 -12.16 25.42
N LEU A 118 -4.09 -11.55 24.33
CA LEU A 118 -5.48 -11.12 24.25
C LEU A 118 -6.44 -12.30 24.43
N PHE A 119 -6.22 -13.42 23.75
CA PHE A 119 -7.05 -14.62 23.88
C PHE A 119 -7.06 -15.18 25.30
N THR A 120 -5.91 -15.19 25.97
CA THR A 120 -5.81 -15.60 27.36
C THR A 120 -6.68 -14.69 28.26
N LYS A 121 -6.47 -13.37 28.17
CA LYS A 121 -7.15 -12.39 29.03
C LYS A 121 -8.67 -12.37 28.80
N THR A 122 -9.10 -12.47 27.55
CA THR A 122 -10.54 -12.47 27.19
C THR A 122 -11.23 -13.78 27.60
N THR A 123 -10.54 -14.92 27.46
CA THR A 123 -11.06 -16.22 27.93
C THR A 123 -11.25 -16.21 29.45
N GLU A 124 -10.28 -15.68 30.21
CA GLU A 124 -10.39 -15.53 31.66
C GLU A 124 -11.54 -14.61 32.07
N ALA A 125 -11.80 -13.55 31.29
CA ALA A 125 -12.89 -12.61 31.51
C ALA A 125 -14.27 -13.12 31.03
N GLY A 126 -14.31 -14.19 30.23
CA GLY A 126 -15.53 -14.70 29.62
C GLY A 126 -16.15 -13.76 28.57
N ILE A 127 -15.31 -12.97 27.88
CA ILE A 127 -15.74 -12.05 26.82
C ILE A 127 -15.40 -12.65 25.45
N SER A 128 -16.34 -12.60 24.49
CA SER A 128 -16.05 -13.06 23.12
C SER A 128 -15.26 -12.00 22.33
N ILE A 129 -14.62 -12.42 21.25
CA ILE A 129 -13.93 -11.52 20.32
C ILE A 129 -14.63 -11.52 18.98
N TYR A 130 -14.82 -10.33 18.43
CA TYR A 130 -15.26 -10.08 17.08
C TYR A 130 -14.07 -9.65 16.23
N GLY A 131 -13.76 -10.41 15.19
CA GLY A 131 -12.59 -10.19 14.35
C GLY A 131 -12.79 -9.01 13.39
N HIS A 132 -11.98 -7.97 13.55
CA HIS A 132 -12.03 -6.76 12.72
C HIS A 132 -10.60 -6.38 12.30
N CYS A 133 -10.22 -6.55 11.04
CA CYS A 133 -10.94 -7.17 9.92
C CYS A 133 -9.93 -7.94 9.04
N LEU A 134 -10.40 -8.87 8.21
CA LEU A 134 -9.51 -9.65 7.34
C LEU A 134 -9.02 -8.83 6.14
N ILE A 135 -9.92 -8.21 5.38
CA ILE A 135 -9.57 -7.43 4.19
C ILE A 135 -10.07 -6.00 4.33
N TRP A 136 -9.16 -5.05 4.12
CA TRP A 136 -9.46 -3.62 4.06
C TRP A 136 -8.46 -2.93 3.13
N HIS A 137 -8.75 -1.68 2.76
CA HIS A 137 -7.88 -0.90 1.90
C HIS A 137 -6.87 -0.04 2.67
N THR A 138 -7.12 0.24 3.95
CA THR A 138 -6.20 0.96 4.84
C THR A 138 -5.62 0.02 5.91
N ASN A 139 -4.62 0.48 6.66
CA ASN A 139 -3.90 -0.30 7.66
C ASN A 139 -3.34 -1.63 7.12
N GLN A 140 -2.85 -1.60 5.89
CA GLN A 140 -2.20 -2.71 5.22
C GLN A 140 -0.68 -2.57 5.35
N ASN A 141 0.05 -3.69 5.35
CA ASN A 141 1.49 -3.64 5.08
C ASN A 141 1.69 -3.46 3.56
N ALA A 142 1.41 -2.24 3.07
CA ALA A 142 1.44 -1.93 1.65
C ALA A 142 2.87 -2.04 1.09
N SER A 143 3.90 -1.77 1.89
CA SER A 143 5.30 -1.94 1.49
C SER A 143 5.60 -3.40 1.14
N TYR A 144 5.20 -4.35 2.00
CA TYR A 144 5.32 -5.78 1.70
C TYR A 144 4.53 -6.18 0.45
N LEU A 145 3.23 -5.84 0.37
CA LEU A 145 2.39 -6.23 -0.76
C LEU A 145 2.90 -5.65 -2.10
N ASN A 146 3.33 -4.38 -2.11
CA ASN A 146 3.93 -3.76 -3.29
C ASN A 146 5.28 -4.39 -3.66
N SER A 147 6.05 -4.89 -2.69
CA SER A 147 7.31 -5.59 -2.99
C SER A 147 7.10 -6.91 -3.74
N LEU A 148 5.99 -7.61 -3.49
CA LEU A 148 5.66 -8.87 -4.18
C LEU A 148 5.41 -8.66 -5.68
N ILE A 149 4.81 -7.52 -6.03
CA ILE A 149 4.45 -7.14 -7.39
C ILE A 149 5.43 -6.15 -8.02
N ALA A 150 6.53 -5.84 -7.34
CA ALA A 150 7.55 -4.94 -7.85
C ALA A 150 8.16 -5.52 -9.14
N PRO A 151 8.56 -4.66 -10.10
CA PRO A 151 9.27 -5.12 -11.29
C PRO A 151 10.53 -5.89 -10.91
N GLU A 152 10.89 -6.89 -11.72
CA GLU A 152 12.21 -7.48 -11.61
C GLU A 152 13.23 -6.54 -12.25
N VAL A 153 14.29 -6.21 -11.52
CA VAL A 153 15.36 -5.33 -11.99
C VAL A 153 16.60 -6.18 -12.24
N ILE A 154 16.96 -6.32 -13.51
CA ILE A 154 18.21 -6.96 -13.91
C ILE A 154 19.28 -5.87 -14.00
N PRO A 155 20.35 -5.94 -13.21
CA PRO A 155 21.46 -5.00 -13.31
C PRO A 155 22.07 -5.02 -14.72
N GLY A 156 22.37 -3.84 -15.26
CA GLY A 156 23.12 -3.73 -16.51
C GLY A 156 24.56 -4.24 -16.34
N PRO A 157 25.16 -4.89 -17.35
CA PRO A 157 26.57 -5.26 -17.30
C PRO A 157 27.48 -4.03 -17.26
N ALA A 158 28.63 -4.17 -16.59
CA ALA A 158 29.65 -3.14 -16.54
C ALA A 158 30.44 -3.11 -17.87
N GLY A 159 30.13 -2.15 -18.74
CA GLY A 159 30.86 -1.86 -19.99
C GLY A 159 29.95 -1.59 -21.20
N SER A 160 30.54 -1.19 -22.33
CA SER A 160 29.82 -1.06 -23.61
C SER A 160 29.64 -2.44 -24.24
N ASN A 161 28.48 -2.65 -24.88
CA ASN A 161 28.27 -3.83 -25.70
C ASN A 161 29.11 -3.72 -26.98
N LEU A 162 29.98 -4.70 -27.24
CA LEU A 162 30.86 -4.77 -28.41
C LEU A 162 30.17 -5.38 -29.63
N LEU A 163 28.99 -5.96 -29.44
CA LEU A 163 28.22 -6.60 -30.50
C LEU A 163 27.35 -5.59 -31.25
N ASP A 164 27.44 -5.56 -32.57
CA ASP A 164 26.55 -4.75 -33.41
C ASP A 164 25.16 -5.39 -33.50
N LEU A 165 24.21 -4.77 -32.81
CA LEU A 165 22.80 -5.17 -32.79
C LEU A 165 21.93 -4.40 -33.80
N SER A 166 22.49 -3.48 -34.59
CA SER A 166 21.71 -2.57 -35.43
C SER A 166 20.73 -3.27 -36.38
N GLY A 167 21.16 -4.35 -37.03
CA GLY A 167 20.26 -5.18 -37.85
C GLY A 167 19.07 -5.69 -37.04
N ILE A 168 19.33 -6.29 -35.88
CA ILE A 168 18.29 -6.86 -35.01
C ILE A 168 17.30 -5.79 -34.54
N GLU A 169 17.82 -4.63 -34.14
CA GLU A 169 17.02 -3.46 -33.72
C GLU A 169 16.20 -2.87 -34.87
N ASP A 170 16.67 -2.96 -36.11
CA ASP A 170 15.91 -2.59 -37.31
C ASP A 170 14.92 -3.70 -37.74
N GLY A 171 14.91 -4.85 -37.06
CA GLY A 171 14.08 -6.00 -37.39
C GLY A 171 14.60 -6.83 -38.57
N THR A 172 15.88 -6.71 -38.91
CA THR A 172 16.57 -7.46 -39.96
C THR A 172 17.70 -8.32 -39.38
N PHE A 173 18.24 -9.25 -40.18
CA PHE A 173 19.46 -9.98 -39.82
C PHE A 173 20.70 -9.35 -40.48
N ASP A 174 20.67 -8.05 -40.78
CA ASP A 174 21.80 -7.38 -41.43
C ASP A 174 23.04 -7.45 -40.52
N GLY A 175 24.19 -7.85 -41.09
CA GLY A 175 25.42 -8.11 -40.35
C GLY A 175 25.47 -9.48 -39.67
N TRP A 176 24.34 -10.17 -39.50
CA TRP A 176 24.25 -11.48 -38.86
C TRP A 176 24.19 -12.60 -39.91
N ASN A 177 24.81 -13.75 -39.62
CA ASN A 177 24.90 -14.85 -40.59
C ASN A 177 24.06 -16.06 -40.16
N ARG A 178 22.92 -16.24 -40.84
CA ARG A 178 21.98 -17.37 -40.69
C ARG A 178 22.50 -18.62 -41.42
N LYS A 179 23.58 -19.22 -40.89
CA LYS A 179 24.33 -20.28 -41.57
C LYS A 179 23.51 -21.53 -41.89
N ASN A 180 22.68 -21.98 -40.96
CA ASN A 180 21.78 -23.13 -41.14
C ASN A 180 20.40 -22.83 -40.54
N GLY A 181 19.34 -23.35 -41.19
CA GLY A 181 17.98 -23.22 -40.67
C GLY A 181 17.45 -21.79 -40.70
N SER A 182 17.80 -21.00 -41.72
CA SER A 182 17.39 -19.59 -41.83
C SER A 182 15.88 -19.37 -41.74
N ASP A 183 15.09 -20.33 -42.21
CA ASP A 183 13.62 -20.28 -42.20
C ASP A 183 13.03 -20.48 -40.80
N ALA A 184 13.82 -21.01 -39.86
CA ALA A 184 13.45 -21.14 -38.45
C ALA A 184 13.67 -19.83 -37.68
N MET A 185 14.30 -18.81 -38.28
CA MET A 185 14.74 -17.60 -37.59
C MET A 185 13.91 -16.38 -37.98
N SER A 186 13.39 -15.67 -37.00
CA SER A 186 12.65 -14.41 -37.17
C SER A 186 12.97 -13.43 -36.04
N ILE A 187 12.64 -12.15 -36.23
CA ILE A 187 12.69 -11.13 -35.17
C ILE A 187 11.25 -10.74 -34.85
N VAL A 188 10.90 -10.78 -33.56
CA VAL A 188 9.54 -10.53 -33.08
C VAL A 188 9.54 -9.37 -32.10
N GLU A 189 8.64 -8.42 -32.32
CA GLU A 189 8.45 -7.25 -31.45
C GLU A 189 7.40 -7.57 -30.38
N GLY A 190 7.67 -7.21 -29.12
CA GLY A 190 6.76 -7.41 -27.99
C GLY A 190 6.72 -8.82 -27.41
N GLU A 191 7.50 -9.77 -27.98
CA GLU A 191 7.71 -11.12 -27.42
C GLU A 191 9.06 -11.27 -26.70
N GLY A 192 9.81 -10.16 -26.56
CA GLY A 192 11.10 -10.11 -25.87
C GLY A 192 10.99 -10.01 -24.35
N LEU A 193 12.12 -9.71 -23.72
CA LEU A 193 12.30 -9.65 -22.27
C LEU A 193 11.42 -8.54 -21.65
N THR A 194 11.19 -7.47 -22.40
CA THR A 194 10.17 -6.45 -22.11
C THR A 194 9.13 -6.40 -23.24
N THR A 195 7.94 -5.88 -22.94
CA THR A 195 6.86 -5.73 -23.94
C THR A 195 7.18 -4.76 -25.08
N THR A 196 8.26 -3.99 -24.97
CA THR A 196 8.75 -3.06 -26.00
C THR A 196 10.01 -3.56 -26.72
N SER A 197 10.63 -4.64 -26.23
CA SER A 197 11.84 -5.21 -26.81
C SER A 197 11.57 -6.12 -28.01
N LYS A 198 12.58 -6.27 -28.87
CA LYS A 198 12.60 -7.20 -29.99
C LYS A 198 13.41 -8.42 -29.61
N ALA A 199 12.83 -9.61 -29.74
CA ALA A 199 13.54 -10.86 -29.53
C ALA A 199 13.89 -11.56 -30.84
N LEU A 200 15.04 -12.24 -30.84
CA LEU A 200 15.33 -13.28 -31.81
C LEU A 200 14.47 -14.51 -31.49
N LYS A 201 13.71 -14.98 -32.46
CA LYS A 201 12.88 -16.18 -32.35
C LYS A 201 13.43 -17.29 -33.24
N PHE A 202 13.57 -18.48 -32.66
CA PHE A 202 14.05 -19.69 -33.33
C PHE A 202 12.99 -20.79 -33.23
N ALA A 203 12.17 -20.96 -34.26
CA ALA A 203 11.13 -21.99 -34.34
C ALA A 203 11.69 -23.28 -34.97
N VAL A 204 12.17 -24.20 -34.15
CA VAL A 204 12.87 -25.42 -34.62
C VAL A 204 11.87 -26.43 -35.18
N GLY A 205 12.08 -26.84 -36.43
CA GLY A 205 11.20 -27.79 -37.11
C GLY A 205 11.35 -29.24 -36.64
N SER A 206 10.30 -30.04 -36.87
CA SER A 206 10.18 -31.45 -36.45
C SER A 206 11.24 -32.42 -36.99
N SER A 207 11.94 -32.07 -38.08
CA SER A 207 12.96 -32.93 -38.72
C SER A 207 14.39 -32.67 -38.23
N VAL A 208 14.56 -31.74 -37.29
CA VAL A 208 15.88 -31.34 -36.78
C VAL A 208 16.44 -32.38 -35.81
N THR A 209 17.72 -32.74 -35.99
CA THR A 209 18.39 -33.82 -35.22
C THR A 209 19.80 -33.47 -34.74
N ALA A 210 20.27 -32.24 -34.98
CA ALA A 210 21.63 -31.84 -34.63
C ALA A 210 21.71 -30.35 -34.26
N ALA A 211 22.48 -30.02 -33.23
CA ALA A 211 22.63 -28.67 -32.66
C ALA A 211 22.82 -27.56 -33.72
N HIS A 212 23.67 -27.80 -34.73
CA HIS A 212 24.00 -26.85 -35.78
C HIS A 212 22.92 -26.70 -36.88
N SER A 213 21.78 -27.40 -36.77
CA SER A 213 20.70 -27.36 -37.79
C SER A 213 19.97 -26.01 -37.82
N VAL A 214 19.96 -25.30 -36.68
CA VAL A 214 19.50 -23.92 -36.55
C VAL A 214 20.65 -23.15 -35.92
N GLN A 215 21.38 -22.41 -36.75
CA GLN A 215 22.68 -21.84 -36.40
C GLN A 215 22.81 -20.39 -36.91
N LEU A 216 22.89 -19.45 -35.97
CA LEU A 216 23.01 -18.02 -36.22
C LEU A 216 24.34 -17.50 -35.68
N TYR A 217 25.17 -16.93 -36.54
CA TYR A 217 26.42 -16.27 -36.15
C TYR A 217 26.19 -14.76 -35.98
N THR A 218 26.82 -14.22 -34.94
CA THR A 218 26.99 -12.77 -34.76
C THR A 218 27.82 -12.16 -35.90
N PRO A 219 27.77 -10.83 -36.08
CA PRO A 219 28.84 -10.08 -36.72
C PRO A 219 30.21 -10.36 -36.08
N ASP A 220 31.29 -9.95 -36.75
CA ASP A 220 32.63 -10.00 -36.19
C ASP A 220 32.76 -9.09 -34.97
N ILE A 221 33.23 -9.67 -33.86
CA ILE A 221 33.53 -8.96 -32.62
C ILE A 221 35.04 -8.81 -32.53
N SER A 222 35.54 -7.62 -32.22
CA SER A 222 36.98 -7.40 -32.02
C SER A 222 37.46 -8.07 -30.73
N ALA A 223 38.61 -8.74 -30.79
CA ALA A 223 39.24 -9.39 -29.65
C ALA A 223 40.68 -8.90 -29.44
N VAL A 224 41.02 -8.63 -28.17
CA VAL A 224 42.38 -8.37 -27.72
C VAL A 224 42.95 -9.62 -27.06
N SER A 225 44.12 -10.06 -27.52
CA SER A 225 44.79 -11.25 -26.99
C SER A 225 45.08 -11.10 -25.48
N GLY A 226 44.61 -12.07 -24.68
CA GLY A 226 44.81 -12.10 -23.24
C GLY A 226 43.71 -11.41 -22.42
N HIS A 227 42.76 -10.75 -23.07
CA HIS A 227 41.58 -10.17 -22.42
C HIS A 227 40.47 -11.22 -22.22
N ASN A 228 39.61 -10.99 -21.23
CA ASN A 228 38.44 -11.77 -20.90
C ASN A 228 37.20 -11.08 -21.45
N TYR A 229 36.41 -11.79 -22.25
CA TYR A 229 35.14 -11.28 -22.78
C TYR A 229 33.99 -12.01 -22.10
N GLU A 230 33.11 -11.25 -21.47
CA GLU A 230 31.83 -11.75 -20.94
C GLU A 230 30.78 -11.69 -22.04
N ILE A 231 30.08 -12.81 -22.24
CA ILE A 231 28.94 -12.91 -23.14
C ILE A 231 27.74 -13.24 -22.27
N SER A 232 26.71 -12.41 -22.35
CA SER A 232 25.45 -12.64 -21.65
C SER A 232 24.26 -12.38 -22.55
N PHE A 233 23.18 -13.13 -22.34
CA PHE A 233 21.90 -12.94 -23.02
C PHE A 233 20.80 -13.63 -22.22
N PHE A 234 19.57 -13.20 -22.43
CA PHE A 234 18.40 -13.86 -21.89
C PHE A 234 17.83 -14.84 -22.91
N VAL A 235 17.38 -16.00 -22.43
CA VAL A 235 16.76 -17.03 -23.25
C VAL A 235 15.57 -17.67 -22.54
N ARG A 236 14.51 -17.95 -23.30
CA ARG A 236 13.40 -18.84 -22.88
C ARG A 236 12.97 -19.72 -24.05
N SER A 237 12.17 -20.74 -23.78
CA SER A 237 11.57 -21.61 -24.78
C SER A 237 10.14 -22.00 -24.43
N ASP A 238 9.32 -22.28 -25.43
CA ASP A 238 7.93 -22.73 -25.23
C ASP A 238 7.82 -24.09 -24.50
N ASN A 239 8.80 -24.97 -24.71
CA ASN A 239 8.94 -26.28 -24.08
C ASN A 239 10.35 -26.44 -23.47
N PRO A 240 10.60 -27.44 -22.59
CA PRO A 240 11.95 -27.77 -22.15
C PRO A 240 12.89 -27.92 -23.35
N GLY A 241 13.87 -27.02 -23.45
CA GLY A 241 14.72 -26.87 -24.62
C GLY A 241 16.19 -27.11 -24.29
N LYS A 242 17.03 -27.18 -25.33
CA LYS A 242 18.48 -27.38 -25.20
C LYS A 242 19.23 -26.61 -26.28
N ALA A 243 20.28 -25.89 -25.89
CA ALA A 243 21.04 -25.05 -26.81
C ALA A 243 22.51 -24.92 -26.38
N ARG A 244 23.36 -24.46 -27.30
CA ARG A 244 24.76 -24.13 -26.98
C ARG A 244 25.23 -22.89 -27.72
N LEU A 245 26.33 -22.32 -27.25
CA LEU A 245 27.15 -21.41 -28.03
C LEU A 245 28.40 -22.12 -28.56
N THR A 246 28.70 -21.89 -29.83
CA THR A 246 29.99 -22.25 -30.44
C THR A 246 30.66 -21.00 -30.96
N PHE A 247 31.95 -21.08 -31.27
CA PHE A 247 32.72 -19.90 -31.63
C PHE A 247 33.46 -20.07 -32.94
N ASP A 248 33.82 -18.96 -33.57
CA ASP A 248 34.88 -18.89 -34.56
C ASP A 248 35.92 -17.88 -34.08
N GLY A 249 37.21 -18.20 -34.21
CA GLY A 249 38.31 -17.35 -33.72
C GLY A 249 38.85 -17.68 -32.31
N LEU A 250 38.36 -18.73 -31.63
CA LEU A 250 38.91 -19.25 -30.38
C LEU A 250 39.82 -20.46 -30.62
N GLY A 251 40.73 -20.73 -29.67
CA GLY A 251 41.55 -21.94 -29.65
C GLY A 251 40.70 -23.19 -29.44
N ASN A 252 39.64 -23.08 -28.62
CA ASN A 252 38.58 -24.07 -28.50
C ASN A 252 37.22 -23.48 -28.91
N ASN A 253 36.80 -23.75 -30.14
CA ASN A 253 35.51 -23.31 -30.69
C ASN A 253 34.28 -24.04 -30.12
N TYR A 254 34.47 -25.09 -29.31
CA TYR A 254 33.40 -25.87 -28.66
C TYR A 254 33.65 -26.00 -27.15
N PRO A 255 33.74 -24.88 -26.41
CA PRO A 255 34.10 -24.93 -25.01
C PRO A 255 32.94 -25.44 -24.16
N TYR A 256 33.24 -26.31 -23.19
CA TYR A 256 32.31 -26.59 -22.11
C TYR A 256 32.28 -25.37 -21.19
N LYS A 257 31.13 -25.00 -20.65
CA LYS A 257 30.97 -23.82 -19.77
C LYS A 257 30.02 -24.11 -18.61
N ASP A 258 30.18 -23.33 -17.55
CA ASP A 258 29.11 -23.08 -16.57
C ASP A 258 28.23 -21.95 -17.12
N TRP A 259 27.16 -22.32 -17.82
CA TRP A 259 26.36 -21.41 -18.64
C TRP A 259 25.61 -20.34 -17.83
N TYR A 260 25.34 -20.60 -16.56
CA TYR A 260 24.55 -19.73 -15.68
C TYR A 260 25.40 -19.09 -14.58
N ALA A 261 26.74 -19.21 -14.67
CA ALA A 261 27.69 -18.70 -13.67
C ALA A 261 27.35 -19.14 -12.23
N THR A 262 26.94 -20.40 -12.05
CA THR A 262 26.48 -20.96 -10.77
C THR A 262 27.62 -21.47 -9.87
N GLY A 263 28.85 -21.52 -10.38
CA GLY A 263 29.96 -22.25 -9.77
C GLY A 263 29.84 -23.78 -9.95
N GLY A 264 29.00 -24.22 -10.89
CA GLY A 264 28.60 -25.61 -11.10
C GLY A 264 29.49 -26.40 -12.07
N SER A 265 28.96 -27.55 -12.54
CA SER A 265 29.64 -28.41 -13.52
C SER A 265 29.61 -27.80 -14.92
N TRP A 266 30.72 -27.90 -15.64
CA TRP A 266 30.83 -27.39 -17.00
C TRP A 266 30.24 -28.38 -18.00
N THR A 267 29.40 -27.90 -18.90
CA THR A 267 28.66 -28.72 -19.87
C THR A 267 28.78 -28.16 -21.29
N GLU A 268 28.54 -29.00 -22.29
CA GLU A 268 28.58 -28.61 -23.72
C GLU A 268 27.38 -27.72 -24.13
N ALA A 269 26.28 -27.81 -23.40
CA ALA A 269 25.00 -27.18 -23.75
C ALA A 269 24.22 -26.84 -22.48
N PHE A 270 23.36 -25.83 -22.55
CA PHE A 270 22.44 -25.43 -21.50
C PHE A 270 21.00 -25.83 -21.84
N GLU A 271 20.17 -25.94 -20.81
CA GLU A 271 18.75 -26.31 -20.92
C GLU A 271 17.87 -25.06 -20.70
N THR A 272 16.81 -24.90 -21.48
CA THR A 272 15.92 -23.72 -21.40
C THR A 272 14.52 -24.09 -20.92
N THR A 273 13.82 -23.13 -20.32
CA THR A 273 12.44 -23.28 -19.81
C THR A 273 11.51 -22.19 -20.35
N SER A 274 10.23 -22.23 -19.98
CA SER A 274 9.26 -21.18 -20.31
C SER A 274 9.54 -19.84 -19.64
N GLN A 275 10.36 -19.83 -18.59
CA GLN A 275 10.81 -18.62 -17.91
C GLN A 275 12.10 -18.10 -18.55
N TRP A 276 12.28 -16.78 -18.57
CA TRP A 276 13.53 -16.15 -19.00
C TRP A 276 14.67 -16.53 -18.07
N GLN A 277 15.79 -16.99 -18.65
CA GLN A 277 17.00 -17.35 -17.93
C GLN A 277 18.18 -16.58 -18.53
N GLN A 278 19.05 -16.03 -17.67
CA GLN A 278 20.26 -15.35 -18.14
C GLN A 278 21.39 -16.35 -18.34
N VAL A 279 21.79 -16.59 -19.58
CA VAL A 279 23.06 -17.25 -19.88
C VAL A 279 24.18 -16.22 -19.74
N LYS A 280 25.25 -16.57 -19.04
CA LYS A 280 26.42 -15.73 -18.80
C LYS A 280 27.68 -16.58 -18.76
N ILE A 281 28.60 -16.32 -19.68
CA ILE A 281 29.87 -17.05 -19.81
C ILE A 281 31.04 -16.08 -20.06
N THR A 282 32.26 -16.53 -19.78
CA THR A 282 33.49 -15.80 -20.10
C THR A 282 34.38 -16.61 -21.04
N VAL A 283 34.97 -15.96 -22.05
CA VAL A 283 35.93 -16.54 -22.99
C VAL A 283 37.20 -15.69 -23.07
N ASN A 284 38.37 -16.30 -23.29
CA ASN A 284 39.66 -15.62 -23.28
C ASN A 284 40.75 -16.28 -24.14
N ASP A 285 40.43 -17.33 -24.89
CA ASP A 285 41.38 -18.16 -25.64
C ASP A 285 41.42 -17.81 -27.14
N PHE A 286 41.46 -16.52 -27.48
CA PHE A 286 41.41 -16.05 -28.87
C PHE A 286 42.68 -16.40 -29.67
N VAL A 287 42.50 -16.91 -30.89
CA VAL A 287 43.58 -17.18 -31.87
C VAL A 287 43.53 -16.26 -33.10
N SER A 288 42.58 -15.33 -33.11
CA SER A 288 42.33 -14.31 -34.12
C SER A 288 42.13 -12.94 -33.45
N THR A 289 42.28 -11.85 -34.21
CA THR A 289 41.97 -10.48 -33.76
C THR A 289 40.47 -10.18 -33.75
N THR A 290 39.67 -11.09 -34.29
CA THR A 290 38.20 -11.06 -34.23
C THR A 290 37.66 -12.45 -33.90
N PHE A 291 36.47 -12.50 -33.33
CA PHE A 291 35.73 -13.74 -33.09
C PHE A 291 34.24 -13.56 -33.38
N GLN A 292 33.54 -14.67 -33.60
CA GLN A 292 32.09 -14.72 -33.72
C GLN A 292 31.51 -15.70 -32.69
N VAL A 293 30.29 -15.43 -32.25
CA VAL A 293 29.48 -16.34 -31.44
C VAL A 293 28.40 -16.94 -32.32
N ALA A 294 28.26 -18.25 -32.32
CA ALA A 294 27.18 -18.96 -32.99
C ALA A 294 26.18 -19.49 -31.98
N PHE A 295 24.94 -19.03 -32.08
CA PHE A 295 23.79 -19.58 -31.36
C PHE A 295 23.30 -20.84 -32.07
N GLU A 296 23.35 -21.98 -31.39
CA GLU A 296 22.93 -23.29 -31.91
C GLU A 296 21.74 -23.84 -31.13
N PHE A 297 20.56 -23.78 -31.74
CA PHE A 297 19.27 -24.18 -31.14
C PHE A 297 18.71 -25.51 -31.68
N GLY A 298 19.44 -26.19 -32.56
CA GLY A 298 18.96 -27.40 -33.25
C GLY A 298 19.02 -28.71 -32.46
N TYR A 299 19.12 -28.70 -31.12
CA TYR A 299 19.22 -29.95 -30.35
C TYR A 299 17.92 -30.75 -30.33
N LEU A 300 16.79 -30.06 -30.19
CA LEU A 300 15.48 -30.67 -29.98
C LEU A 300 14.50 -30.19 -31.05
N PRO A 301 13.77 -31.11 -31.72
CA PRO A 301 12.71 -30.75 -32.65
C PRO A 301 11.54 -30.11 -31.91
N ASP A 302 10.76 -29.30 -32.62
CA ASP A 302 9.48 -28.73 -32.15
C ASP A 302 9.60 -27.87 -30.88
N VAL A 303 10.74 -27.20 -30.69
CA VAL A 303 10.96 -26.20 -29.63
C VAL A 303 11.13 -24.82 -30.26
N THR A 304 10.43 -23.83 -29.72
CA THR A 304 10.59 -22.42 -30.09
C THR A 304 11.39 -21.70 -29.01
N TYR A 305 12.52 -21.12 -29.37
CA TYR A 305 13.36 -20.34 -28.46
C TYR A 305 13.22 -18.84 -28.74
N TYR A 306 13.38 -18.05 -27.68
CA TYR A 306 13.42 -16.61 -27.71
C TYR A 306 14.72 -16.15 -27.05
N VAL A 307 15.47 -15.27 -27.71
CA VAL A 307 16.71 -14.69 -27.19
C VAL A 307 16.60 -13.17 -27.23
N ASP A 308 17.02 -12.53 -26.15
CA ASP A 308 17.01 -11.08 -26.01
C ASP A 308 18.18 -10.58 -25.16
N ASN A 309 18.43 -9.27 -25.20
CA ASN A 309 19.42 -8.54 -24.40
C ASN A 309 20.82 -9.15 -24.51
N ILE A 310 21.28 -9.34 -25.76
CA ILE A 310 22.57 -9.97 -26.06
C ILE A 310 23.68 -8.95 -25.85
N VAL A 311 24.59 -9.23 -24.93
CA VAL A 311 25.71 -8.37 -24.58
C VAL A 311 27.02 -9.13 -24.66
N VAL A 312 28.01 -8.52 -25.30
CA VAL A 312 29.40 -8.95 -25.29
C VAL A 312 30.26 -7.81 -24.77
N THR A 313 31.02 -8.04 -23.69
CA THR A 313 31.81 -6.99 -23.04
C THR A 313 33.23 -7.47 -22.81
N ASP A 314 34.21 -6.65 -23.18
CA ASP A 314 35.60 -6.84 -22.80
C ASP A 314 35.81 -6.40 -21.34
N LYS A 315 36.14 -7.34 -20.46
CA LYS A 315 36.32 -7.12 -19.02
C LYS A 315 37.67 -6.50 -18.68
N ASP A 316 38.62 -6.55 -19.61
CA ASP A 316 39.98 -6.04 -19.45
C ASP A 316 40.25 -4.82 -20.36
N ALA A 317 39.25 -4.37 -21.14
CA ALA A 317 39.35 -3.15 -21.92
C ALA A 317 39.63 -1.95 -21.01
N GLU A 318 40.64 -1.17 -21.38
CA GLU A 318 40.84 0.16 -20.83
C GLU A 318 39.57 0.98 -21.08
N PRO A 319 38.89 1.48 -20.03
CA PRO A 319 37.55 2.06 -20.17
C PRO A 319 37.58 3.29 -21.07
N THR A 320 36.85 3.25 -22.19
CA THR A 320 36.62 4.42 -23.05
C THR A 320 35.14 4.78 -23.13
N VAL A 321 34.59 5.19 -21.99
CA VAL A 321 33.81 6.43 -21.84
C VAL A 321 34.24 7.00 -20.49
N ALA A 322 34.89 8.16 -20.49
CA ALA A 322 35.27 8.82 -19.26
C ALA A 322 33.99 9.28 -18.57
N ASN A 323 33.53 8.51 -17.58
CA ASN A 323 32.65 9.07 -16.57
C ASN A 323 33.35 10.33 -16.06
N LEU A 324 32.75 11.49 -16.33
CA LEU A 324 33.32 12.78 -15.95
C LEU A 324 33.39 12.90 -14.42
N ILE A 325 32.64 12.04 -13.72
CA ILE A 325 32.70 11.84 -12.27
C ILE A 325 33.58 10.61 -11.98
N SER A 326 34.76 10.87 -11.44
CA SER A 326 35.63 9.80 -10.92
C SER A 326 35.05 9.23 -9.63
N ASN A 327 35.23 7.92 -9.41
CA ASN A 327 34.79 7.22 -8.19
C ASN A 327 33.29 7.45 -7.87
N GLY A 328 32.44 7.34 -8.90
CA GLY A 328 30.98 7.49 -8.76
C GLY A 328 30.29 6.30 -8.09
N ASP A 329 30.99 5.18 -7.94
CA ASP A 329 30.60 3.96 -7.21
C ASP A 329 31.07 3.97 -5.74
N PHE A 330 31.94 4.92 -5.37
CA PHE A 330 32.41 5.16 -4.01
C PHE A 330 33.19 4.03 -3.33
N GLU A 331 33.54 2.97 -4.05
CA GLU A 331 34.24 1.80 -3.50
C GLU A 331 35.70 2.07 -3.09
N SER A 332 36.26 3.23 -3.48
CA SER A 332 37.55 3.71 -2.94
C SER A 332 37.49 4.15 -1.47
N LYS A 333 36.31 4.10 -0.83
CA LYS A 333 36.05 4.55 0.55
C LYS A 333 36.28 6.05 0.77
N ALA A 334 36.19 6.81 -0.31
CA ALA A 334 36.36 8.26 -0.31
C ALA A 334 35.27 8.91 -1.16
N ILE A 335 34.96 10.16 -0.84
CA ILE A 335 34.10 11.01 -1.68
C ILE A 335 34.89 12.07 -2.44
N THR A 336 36.21 12.12 -2.31
CA THR A 336 37.03 13.10 -3.05
C THR A 336 36.83 12.91 -4.57
N PRO A 337 36.64 13.97 -5.37
CA PRO A 337 36.76 15.42 -5.08
C PRO A 337 35.44 16.13 -4.69
N TRP A 338 34.37 15.41 -4.32
CA TRP A 338 33.11 16.03 -3.91
C TRP A 338 33.29 16.93 -2.68
N GLY A 339 32.69 18.12 -2.75
CA GLY A 339 32.57 19.04 -1.62
C GLY A 339 31.10 19.40 -1.38
N ALA A 340 30.73 19.63 -0.13
CA ALA A 340 29.40 20.11 0.24
C ALA A 340 29.45 21.49 0.89
N TRP A 341 28.42 22.29 0.67
CA TRP A 341 28.30 23.64 1.21
C TRP A 341 26.86 24.02 1.53
N SER A 342 26.70 25.27 1.98
CA SER A 342 25.49 25.75 2.65
C SER A 342 25.19 24.88 3.87
N SER A 343 23.98 24.32 3.98
CA SER A 343 23.58 23.47 5.11
C SER A 343 23.75 21.97 4.84
N GLY A 344 24.41 21.63 3.73
CA GLY A 344 24.67 20.26 3.29
C GLY A 344 26.01 19.74 3.78
N LYS A 345 26.06 18.44 4.07
CA LYS A 345 27.28 17.67 4.32
C LYS A 345 27.34 16.51 3.35
N ALA A 346 28.53 16.16 2.87
CA ALA A 346 28.78 14.96 2.09
C ALA A 346 29.83 14.11 2.82
N THR A 347 29.57 12.83 2.98
CA THR A 347 30.48 11.84 3.54
C THR A 347 30.37 10.52 2.79
N ILE A 348 31.37 9.65 2.94
CA ILE A 348 31.21 8.25 2.57
C ILE A 348 30.18 7.59 3.52
N SER A 349 29.38 6.66 3.02
CA SER A 349 28.43 5.87 3.82
C SER A 349 29.15 4.86 4.72
N GLU A 350 28.40 4.20 5.61
CA GLU A 350 28.89 2.98 6.25
C GLU A 350 28.96 1.83 5.23
N GLU A 351 29.75 0.80 5.56
CA GLU A 351 29.87 -0.40 4.73
C GLU A 351 28.56 -1.19 4.74
N GLY A 352 28.08 -1.59 3.56
CA GLY A 352 26.78 -2.23 3.33
C GLY A 352 25.64 -1.27 3.01
N GLU A 353 25.90 0.04 2.95
CA GLU A 353 24.89 1.05 2.58
C GLU A 353 24.94 1.46 1.10
N GLY A 354 25.75 0.78 0.28
CA GLY A 354 25.78 0.92 -1.17
C GLY A 354 24.60 0.23 -1.89
N TYR A 355 24.35 0.60 -3.14
CA TYR A 355 23.40 -0.09 -4.01
C TYR A 355 24.11 -1.17 -4.82
N GLY A 356 23.93 -2.43 -4.42
CA GLY A 356 24.62 -3.56 -5.07
C GLY A 356 26.15 -3.54 -4.87
N SER A 357 26.63 -2.69 -3.97
CA SER A 357 28.03 -2.37 -3.66
C SER A 357 28.22 -2.18 -2.15
N SER A 358 29.44 -1.86 -1.71
CA SER A 358 29.75 -1.75 -0.27
C SER A 358 29.51 -0.34 0.26
N TYR A 359 29.74 0.71 -0.53
CA TYR A 359 29.68 2.09 -0.10
C TYR A 359 28.87 2.96 -1.08
N SER A 360 28.36 4.08 -0.58
CA SER A 360 27.73 5.14 -1.37
C SER A 360 28.14 6.52 -0.84
N MET A 361 27.82 7.59 -1.56
CA MET A 361 27.93 8.93 -0.99
C MET A 361 26.66 9.24 -0.19
N LYS A 362 26.87 9.58 1.07
CA LYS A 362 25.84 10.06 1.99
C LYS A 362 25.84 11.58 2.01
N LEU A 363 24.71 12.18 1.65
CA LEU A 363 24.45 13.61 1.69
C LEU A 363 23.47 13.92 2.82
N THR A 364 23.87 14.70 3.81
CA THR A 364 23.01 15.05 4.95
C THR A 364 22.59 16.52 4.85
N SER A 365 21.28 16.77 4.76
CA SER A 365 20.68 18.10 4.88
C SER A 365 20.21 18.35 6.30
N SER A 366 20.66 19.46 6.89
CA SER A 366 20.20 19.91 8.22
C SER A 366 19.02 20.88 8.16
N VAL A 367 18.46 21.11 6.97
CA VAL A 367 17.43 22.13 6.74
C VAL A 367 16.23 21.57 5.99
N ASP A 368 15.05 22.04 6.36
CA ASP A 368 13.82 21.88 5.59
C ASP A 368 13.59 23.16 4.78
N GLY A 369 14.05 23.14 3.52
CA GLY A 369 14.03 24.31 2.66
C GLY A 369 12.65 24.61 2.08
N GLY A 370 11.78 23.61 2.00
CA GLY A 370 10.54 23.66 1.23
C GLY A 370 10.75 23.65 -0.29
N ALA A 371 9.67 23.44 -1.03
CA ALA A 371 9.69 23.38 -2.50
C ALA A 371 10.33 24.64 -3.12
N GLY A 372 11.21 24.45 -4.10
CA GLY A 372 11.94 25.53 -4.78
C GLY A 372 13.21 26.01 -4.07
N ASN A 373 13.57 25.46 -2.90
CA ASN A 373 14.76 25.83 -2.14
C ASN A 373 15.81 24.73 -2.01
N ALA A 374 15.88 23.82 -2.99
CA ALA A 374 16.82 22.69 -3.00
C ALA A 374 18.29 23.13 -2.81
N TYR A 375 18.66 24.34 -3.23
CA TYR A 375 20.01 24.91 -3.11
C TYR A 375 20.47 25.22 -1.66
N LYS A 376 19.59 25.08 -0.65
CA LYS A 376 19.95 25.33 0.76
C LYS A 376 20.91 24.28 1.34
N ALA A 377 21.03 23.12 0.71
CA ALA A 377 22.07 22.12 0.94
C ALA A 377 22.57 21.63 -0.42
N GLN A 378 23.88 21.70 -0.66
CA GLN A 378 24.47 21.39 -1.95
C GLN A 378 25.73 20.54 -1.78
N ALA A 379 25.95 19.65 -2.74
CA ALA A 379 27.20 18.94 -2.94
C ALA A 379 27.59 19.11 -4.40
N GLY A 380 28.87 19.24 -4.68
CA GLY A 380 29.33 19.41 -6.05
C GLY A 380 30.66 18.77 -6.34
N TYR A 381 30.80 18.42 -7.61
CA TYR A 381 31.95 17.81 -8.23
C TYR A 381 32.52 18.80 -9.25
N GLY A 382 33.78 19.21 -9.06
CA GLY A 382 34.47 20.12 -9.97
C GLY A 382 35.11 19.35 -11.12
N PHE A 383 35.06 19.92 -12.32
CA PHE A 383 35.77 19.43 -13.49
C PHE A 383 37.03 20.27 -13.73
N ASP A 384 38.13 19.61 -14.09
CA ASP A 384 39.37 20.29 -14.48
C ASP A 384 39.20 21.07 -15.81
N THR A 385 38.32 20.58 -16.67
CA THR A 385 37.93 21.23 -17.93
C THR A 385 36.41 21.49 -17.92
N PRO A 386 35.95 22.71 -18.24
CA PRO A 386 34.52 23.00 -18.35
C PRO A 386 33.81 22.10 -19.38
N LEU A 387 32.52 21.84 -19.16
CA LEU A 387 31.67 21.18 -20.14
C LEU A 387 31.50 22.05 -21.39
N GLU A 388 31.49 21.40 -22.56
CA GLU A 388 31.40 22.08 -23.85
C GLU A 388 29.99 22.64 -24.15
N VAL A 389 29.93 23.90 -24.59
CA VAL A 389 28.69 24.57 -25.03
C VAL A 389 28.10 23.87 -26.25
N GLY A 390 26.79 23.60 -26.22
CA GLY A 390 26.05 22.94 -27.29
C GLY A 390 26.12 21.42 -27.26
N LYS A 391 26.93 20.81 -26.38
CA LYS A 391 26.91 19.37 -26.16
C LYS A 391 25.78 18.97 -25.21
N THR A 392 25.19 17.81 -25.46
CA THR A 392 24.25 17.17 -24.55
C THR A 392 25.00 16.17 -23.69
N TYR A 393 24.65 16.05 -22.42
CA TYR A 393 25.21 15.10 -21.47
C TYR A 393 24.08 14.25 -20.89
N GLU A 394 24.42 13.02 -20.51
CA GLU A 394 23.53 12.09 -19.82
C GLU A 394 24.04 11.86 -18.39
N PHE A 395 23.15 12.00 -17.42
CA PHE A 395 23.38 11.71 -16.01
C PHE A 395 22.52 10.53 -15.55
N SER A 396 23.11 9.59 -14.84
CA SER A 396 22.39 8.54 -14.12
C SER A 396 22.99 8.31 -12.74
N ALA A 397 22.13 7.97 -11.77
CA ALA A 397 22.54 7.50 -10.45
C ALA A 397 21.44 6.66 -9.81
N MET A 398 21.83 5.79 -8.89
CA MET A 398 20.91 5.20 -7.92
C MET A 398 20.79 6.15 -6.75
N ILE A 399 19.57 6.44 -6.31
CA ILE A 399 19.32 7.35 -5.20
C ILE A 399 18.21 6.85 -4.28
N LYS A 400 18.40 7.00 -2.98
CA LYS A 400 17.36 6.88 -1.93
C LYS A 400 17.53 8.00 -0.91
N ALA A 401 16.52 8.22 -0.08
CA ALA A 401 16.58 9.16 1.02
C ALA A 401 15.99 8.57 2.30
N SER A 402 16.27 9.15 3.47
CA SER A 402 15.68 8.74 4.73
C SER A 402 14.18 9.03 4.81
N VAL A 403 13.71 9.97 3.98
CA VAL A 403 12.31 10.37 3.81
C VAL A 403 12.04 10.63 2.34
N SER A 404 10.84 10.28 1.85
CA SER A 404 10.45 10.60 0.48
C SER A 404 10.41 12.12 0.28
N THR A 405 11.11 12.62 -0.73
CA THR A 405 11.30 14.06 -0.98
C THR A 405 11.76 14.29 -2.42
N THR A 406 12.21 15.51 -2.72
CA THR A 406 12.81 15.86 -4.01
C THR A 406 14.25 16.36 -3.85
N PHE A 407 14.99 16.29 -4.95
CA PHE A 407 16.31 16.88 -5.11
C PHE A 407 16.39 17.50 -6.50
N GLN A 408 17.48 18.21 -6.78
CA GLN A 408 17.71 18.82 -8.08
C GLN A 408 19.17 18.68 -8.47
N ILE A 409 19.45 18.38 -9.73
CA ILE A 409 20.79 18.49 -10.30
C ILE A 409 20.93 19.81 -11.07
N GLN A 410 22.14 20.34 -11.12
CA GLN A 410 22.47 21.53 -11.91
C GLN A 410 23.93 21.48 -12.38
N ILE A 411 24.23 22.27 -13.39
CA ILE A 411 25.60 22.62 -13.77
C ILE A 411 25.88 24.06 -13.37
N GLN A 412 27.06 24.33 -12.85
CA GLN A 412 27.43 25.62 -12.29
C GLN A 412 28.85 26.03 -12.71
N ASN A 413 29.06 27.34 -12.86
CA ASN A 413 30.41 27.91 -12.88
C ASN A 413 30.92 28.05 -11.43
N SER A 414 32.04 27.41 -11.12
CA SER A 414 32.58 27.34 -9.77
C SER A 414 33.03 28.69 -9.20
N THR A 415 33.31 29.66 -10.07
CA THR A 415 33.82 30.99 -9.71
C THR A 415 32.70 32.03 -9.57
N SER A 416 31.76 32.08 -10.53
CA SER A 416 30.67 33.06 -10.54
C SER A 416 29.39 32.56 -9.85
N TYR A 417 29.30 31.26 -9.56
CA TYR A 417 28.12 30.58 -9.03
C TYR A 417 26.88 30.62 -9.93
N ALA A 418 27.00 31.11 -11.17
CA ALA A 418 25.93 31.05 -12.16
C ALA A 418 25.62 29.58 -12.50
N GLY A 419 24.36 29.18 -12.37
CA GLY A 419 23.90 27.83 -12.69
C GLY A 419 23.05 27.74 -13.96
N GLU A 420 22.98 26.55 -14.54
CA GLU A 420 22.09 26.13 -15.62
C GLU A 420 21.77 24.62 -15.54
N CYS A 421 21.04 24.10 -16.52
CA CYS A 421 20.71 22.67 -16.60
C CYS A 421 20.03 22.12 -15.33
N TYR A 422 19.10 22.89 -14.76
CA TYR A 422 18.36 22.50 -13.56
C TYR A 422 17.38 21.37 -13.90
N VAL A 423 17.51 20.23 -13.23
CA VAL A 423 16.60 19.10 -13.40
C VAL A 423 16.18 18.57 -12.04
N ASP A 424 14.89 18.60 -11.77
CA ASP A 424 14.31 18.09 -10.52
C ASP A 424 14.13 16.56 -10.59
N GLY A 425 14.28 15.91 -9.43
CA GLY A 425 14.10 14.48 -9.24
C GLY A 425 13.33 14.16 -7.96
N ASN A 426 12.49 13.14 -8.04
CA ASN A 426 11.83 12.57 -6.86
C ASN A 426 12.72 11.47 -6.29
N VAL A 427 12.74 11.34 -4.97
CA VAL A 427 13.49 10.29 -4.27
C VAL A 427 12.61 9.69 -3.19
N SER A 428 12.65 8.35 -3.07
CA SER A 428 11.90 7.58 -2.08
C SER A 428 12.82 7.00 -0.99
N THR A 429 12.25 6.29 -0.04
CA THR A 429 13.02 5.55 0.99
C THR A 429 13.69 4.28 0.47
N THR A 430 13.33 3.84 -0.74
CA THR A 430 13.97 2.73 -1.45
C THR A 430 14.84 3.25 -2.58
N TRP A 431 15.85 2.46 -2.95
CA TRP A 431 16.71 2.77 -4.09
C TRP A 431 15.91 2.85 -5.38
N THR A 432 16.02 3.98 -6.07
CA THR A 432 15.41 4.25 -7.37
C THR A 432 16.45 4.78 -8.33
N GLU A 433 16.38 4.37 -9.60
CA GLU A 433 17.22 4.96 -10.64
C GLU A 433 16.70 6.35 -11.01
N PHE A 434 17.60 7.34 -11.02
CA PHE A 434 17.35 8.65 -11.60
C PHE A 434 18.25 8.84 -12.82
N LYS A 435 17.61 9.04 -13.98
CA LYS A 435 18.30 9.23 -15.26
C LYS A 435 17.74 10.43 -16.03
N LYS A 436 18.61 11.35 -16.44
CA LYS A 436 18.24 12.59 -17.15
C LYS A 436 19.32 13.05 -18.13
N GLU A 437 18.89 13.82 -19.12
CA GLU A 437 19.77 14.48 -20.09
C GLU A 437 19.68 16.00 -19.95
N PHE A 438 20.76 16.70 -20.26
CA PHE A 438 20.79 18.16 -20.33
C PHE A 438 21.79 18.67 -21.36
N THR A 439 21.52 19.84 -21.95
CA THR A 439 22.38 20.47 -22.95
C THR A 439 22.98 21.74 -22.36
N VAL A 440 24.31 21.84 -22.38
CA VAL A 440 25.04 23.00 -21.84
C VAL A 440 24.90 24.18 -22.78
N SER A 441 24.47 25.33 -22.27
CA SER A 441 24.21 26.54 -23.08
C SER A 441 25.12 27.72 -22.73
N LYS A 442 25.80 27.67 -21.58
CA LYS A 442 26.67 28.75 -21.09
C LYS A 442 28.14 28.29 -21.09
N GLU A 443 29.02 29.24 -21.35
CA GLU A 443 30.47 29.04 -21.27
C GLU A 443 30.94 28.84 -19.82
N ASP A 444 32.13 28.25 -19.67
CA ASP A 444 32.83 28.07 -18.39
C ASP A 444 32.04 27.31 -17.30
N MET A 445 31.14 26.40 -17.72
CA MET A 445 30.41 25.52 -16.82
C MET A 445 31.29 24.35 -16.35
N ASN A 446 31.80 24.39 -15.12
CA ASN A 446 32.85 23.48 -14.66
C ASN A 446 32.55 22.78 -13.32
N ARG A 447 31.31 22.79 -12.84
CA ARG A 447 30.90 22.09 -11.62
C ARG A 447 29.54 21.46 -11.77
N PHE A 448 29.42 20.16 -11.50
CA PHE A 448 28.14 19.49 -11.33
C PHE A 448 27.70 19.63 -9.88
N CYS A 449 26.43 19.96 -9.62
CA CYS A 449 25.91 20.03 -8.25
C CYS A 449 24.65 19.19 -8.08
N ILE A 450 24.52 18.62 -6.89
CA ILE A 450 23.32 18.00 -6.34
C ILE A 450 22.81 18.94 -5.25
N ASN A 451 21.59 19.44 -5.43
CA ASN A 451 20.86 20.30 -4.53
C ASN A 451 19.84 19.43 -3.76
N PHE A 452 20.02 19.28 -2.45
CA PHE A 452 19.26 18.35 -1.60
C PHE A 452 18.73 19.02 -0.33
N GLY A 453 18.51 20.33 -0.39
CA GLY A 453 18.01 21.13 0.73
C GLY A 453 16.49 21.26 0.81
N VAL A 454 15.72 20.47 0.05
CA VAL A 454 14.25 20.54 0.06
C VAL A 454 13.70 20.07 1.40
N SER A 455 14.23 18.98 1.94
CA SER A 455 13.87 18.42 3.24
C SER A 455 15.11 18.13 4.07
N ALA A 456 14.95 18.11 5.40
CA ALA A 456 16.00 17.64 6.29
C ALA A 456 16.05 16.10 6.23
N GLY A 457 17.26 15.53 6.22
CA GLY A 457 17.43 14.09 6.12
C GLY A 457 18.71 13.69 5.40
N ASP A 458 18.90 12.37 5.33
CA ASP A 458 20.02 11.75 4.65
C ASP A 458 19.59 11.29 3.26
N TYR A 459 20.40 11.58 2.25
CA TYR A 459 20.28 11.06 0.91
C TYR A 459 21.47 10.16 0.65
N TYR A 460 21.24 9.03 0.01
CA TYR A 460 22.29 8.11 -0.42
C TYR A 460 22.26 8.08 -1.92
N ILE A 461 23.40 8.38 -2.54
CA ILE A 461 23.55 8.37 -3.99
C ILE A 461 24.75 7.49 -4.34
N ASP A 462 24.56 6.65 -5.35
CA ASP A 462 25.52 5.63 -5.72
C ASP A 462 25.48 5.36 -7.23
N ASN A 463 26.54 4.76 -7.75
CA ASN A 463 26.72 4.45 -9.16
C ASN A 463 26.49 5.68 -10.06
N ILE A 464 27.07 6.82 -9.68
CA ILE A 464 26.94 8.07 -10.42
C ILE A 464 27.70 7.98 -11.74
N VAL A 465 27.00 8.25 -12.84
CA VAL A 465 27.57 8.38 -14.18
C VAL A 465 27.17 9.71 -14.78
N LEU A 466 28.16 10.45 -15.27
CA LEU A 466 27.95 11.62 -16.12
C LEU A 466 28.85 11.52 -17.35
N SER A 467 28.27 11.55 -18.55
CA SER A 467 29.01 11.46 -19.80
C SER A 467 28.44 12.37 -20.88
N GLU A 468 29.26 12.80 -21.83
CA GLU A 468 28.76 13.43 -23.05
C GLU A 468 27.84 12.45 -23.79
N LYS A 469 26.65 12.90 -24.17
CA LYS A 469 25.75 12.17 -25.06
C LYS A 469 26.33 12.24 -26.46
N VAL A 470 27.05 11.20 -26.81
CA VAL A 470 27.60 11.02 -28.14
C VAL A 470 26.43 10.85 -29.12
N VAL A 471 26.19 11.85 -29.98
CA VAL A 471 25.32 11.69 -31.15
C VAL A 471 26.18 11.02 -32.22
N GLU A 472 26.30 9.70 -32.14
CA GLU A 472 27.04 8.93 -33.14
C GLU A 472 26.13 8.50 -34.29
N THR A 473 26.57 8.85 -35.50
CA THR A 473 26.10 8.26 -36.74
C THR A 473 26.44 6.77 -36.74
N ARG A 474 25.43 5.92 -36.56
CA ARG A 474 25.39 4.48 -36.85
C ARG A 474 26.60 3.65 -36.35
N ALA A 475 26.59 3.37 -35.05
CA ALA A 475 26.81 2.03 -34.50
C ALA A 475 26.08 2.00 -33.15
N VAL A 476 25.01 1.21 -33.02
CA VAL A 476 24.20 1.17 -31.79
C VAL A 476 24.93 0.26 -30.78
N THR A 477 25.92 0.79 -30.07
CA THR A 477 26.51 0.16 -28.89
C THR A 477 25.97 0.87 -27.65
N ARG A 478 24.68 0.64 -27.32
CA ARG A 478 24.12 1.17 -26.07
C ARG A 478 24.89 0.58 -24.88
N ALA A 479 25.34 1.45 -23.98
CA ALA A 479 25.59 1.05 -22.59
C ALA A 479 24.24 0.60 -22.01
N SER A 480 24.16 -0.68 -21.68
CA SER A 480 22.96 -1.35 -21.17
C SER A 480 22.71 -0.95 -19.72
N GLY A 481 21.84 0.03 -19.50
CA GLY A 481 21.26 0.29 -18.18
C GLY A 481 20.46 -0.92 -17.64
N PRO A 482 19.94 -0.86 -16.40
CA PRO A 482 19.17 -1.96 -15.83
C PRO A 482 17.95 -2.28 -16.71
N THR A 483 17.68 -3.56 -16.89
CA THR A 483 16.45 -4.00 -17.57
C THR A 483 15.35 -4.18 -16.53
N ILE A 484 14.25 -3.44 -16.71
CA ILE A 484 13.07 -3.52 -15.85
C ILE A 484 12.05 -4.43 -16.52
N ILE A 485 11.74 -5.55 -15.85
CA ILE A 485 10.70 -6.47 -16.28
C ILE A 485 9.47 -6.21 -15.41
N GLU A 486 8.50 -5.52 -16.01
CA GLU A 486 7.18 -5.32 -15.41
C GLU A 486 6.43 -6.65 -15.33
N LYS A 487 5.85 -6.93 -14.16
CA LYS A 487 4.89 -8.03 -14.03
C LYS A 487 3.59 -7.65 -14.74
N THR A 488 3.06 -8.59 -15.51
CA THR A 488 1.75 -8.49 -16.17
C THR A 488 0.63 -8.40 -15.14
N ASP A 489 -0.55 -7.89 -15.56
CA ASP A 489 -1.73 -7.86 -14.69
C ASP A 489 -2.16 -9.25 -14.21
N GLN A 490 -1.93 -10.28 -15.03
CA GLN A 490 -2.21 -11.68 -14.69
C GLN A 490 -1.28 -12.16 -13.56
N GLU A 491 0.03 -11.93 -13.68
CA GLU A 491 1.01 -12.31 -12.66
C GLU A 491 0.77 -11.55 -11.35
N LYS A 492 0.50 -10.24 -11.44
CA LYS A 492 0.14 -9.42 -10.26
C LYS A 492 -1.12 -9.97 -9.58
N ALA A 493 -2.12 -10.37 -10.36
CA ALA A 493 -3.34 -10.94 -9.81
C ALA A 493 -3.12 -12.30 -9.13
N GLU A 494 -2.29 -13.16 -9.72
CA GLU A 494 -1.89 -14.44 -9.09
C GLU A 494 -1.16 -14.20 -7.77
N ILE A 495 -0.12 -13.37 -7.78
CA ILE A 495 0.69 -13.06 -6.60
C ILE A 495 -0.14 -12.46 -5.47
N ILE A 496 -1.04 -11.51 -5.76
CA ILE A 496 -1.87 -10.86 -4.74
C ILE A 496 -2.97 -11.80 -4.23
N ARG A 497 -3.50 -12.70 -5.06
CA ARG A 497 -4.41 -13.75 -4.59
C ARG A 497 -3.71 -14.72 -3.64
N ASP A 498 -2.50 -15.15 -3.97
CA ASP A 498 -1.73 -16.04 -3.10
C ASP A 498 -1.40 -15.36 -1.76
N ALA A 499 -1.06 -14.07 -1.78
CA ALA A 499 -0.85 -13.29 -0.56
C ALA A 499 -2.13 -13.15 0.29
N MET A 500 -3.29 -12.98 -0.36
CA MET A 500 -4.60 -12.95 0.32
C MET A 500 -4.91 -14.30 0.98
N GLU A 501 -4.70 -15.40 0.27
CA GLU A 501 -4.90 -16.75 0.81
C GLU A 501 -3.94 -17.02 1.98
N ASP A 502 -2.66 -16.69 1.86
CA ASP A 502 -1.68 -16.88 2.92
C ASP A 502 -2.06 -16.09 4.19
N TRP A 503 -2.46 -14.82 4.02
CA TRP A 503 -2.94 -13.98 5.11
C TRP A 503 -4.20 -14.53 5.80
N ILE A 504 -5.26 -14.78 5.02
CA ILE A 504 -6.55 -15.23 5.57
C ILE A 504 -6.40 -16.63 6.18
N SER A 505 -5.71 -17.55 5.51
CA SER A 505 -5.53 -18.91 6.01
C SER A 505 -4.81 -18.93 7.35
N LYS A 506 -3.68 -18.21 7.49
CA LYS A 506 -2.93 -18.15 8.75
C LYS A 506 -3.70 -17.43 9.84
N MET A 507 -4.27 -16.26 9.55
CA MET A 507 -5.00 -15.46 10.54
C MET A 507 -6.22 -16.21 11.06
N VAL A 508 -7.09 -16.70 10.17
CA VAL A 508 -8.32 -17.41 10.55
C VAL A 508 -7.99 -18.74 11.21
N THR A 509 -7.04 -19.53 10.69
CA THR A 509 -6.69 -20.82 11.30
C THR A 509 -6.14 -20.67 12.72
N HIS A 510 -5.33 -19.64 12.96
CA HIS A 510 -4.78 -19.37 14.30
C HIS A 510 -5.87 -18.91 15.28
N CYS A 511 -6.78 -18.04 14.81
CA CYS A 511 -7.80 -17.42 15.65
C CYS A 511 -9.06 -18.28 15.87
N LYS A 512 -9.32 -19.30 15.04
CA LYS A 512 -10.58 -20.06 15.05
C LYS A 512 -11.03 -20.67 16.40
N PRO A 513 -10.16 -20.97 17.40
CA PRO A 513 -10.64 -21.44 18.71
C PRO A 513 -11.28 -20.33 19.55
N TYR A 514 -11.04 -19.05 19.21
CA TYR A 514 -11.40 -17.89 20.04
C TYR A 514 -12.28 -16.88 19.30
N VAL A 515 -12.16 -16.77 17.98
CA VAL A 515 -12.90 -15.81 17.16
C VAL A 515 -13.87 -16.55 16.25
N HIS A 516 -15.16 -16.28 16.42
CA HIS A 516 -16.26 -16.97 15.72
C HIS A 516 -17.10 -16.06 14.81
N ALA A 517 -16.71 -14.79 14.71
CA ALA A 517 -17.30 -13.86 13.77
C ALA A 517 -16.27 -12.86 13.27
N TRP A 518 -16.35 -12.51 12.00
CA TRP A 518 -15.38 -11.67 11.32
C TRP A 518 -16.05 -10.66 10.42
N ASP A 519 -15.59 -9.42 10.46
CA ASP A 519 -15.62 -8.55 9.29
C ASP A 519 -14.60 -9.10 8.29
N VAL A 520 -15.10 -9.79 7.27
CA VAL A 520 -14.25 -10.36 6.21
C VAL A 520 -13.76 -9.25 5.30
N VAL A 521 -14.65 -8.35 4.89
CA VAL A 521 -14.31 -7.19 4.06
C VAL A 521 -14.87 -5.94 4.72
N ASN A 522 -13.99 -4.98 4.98
CA ASN A 522 -14.32 -3.69 5.56
C ASN A 522 -14.33 -2.60 4.48
N GLU A 523 -15.35 -1.76 4.49
CA GLU A 523 -15.52 -0.55 3.68
C GLU A 523 -15.30 -0.71 2.17
N PRO A 524 -15.94 -1.68 1.52
CA PRO A 524 -15.73 -1.92 0.10
C PRO A 524 -16.34 -0.83 -0.80
N MET A 525 -17.38 -0.12 -0.36
CA MET A 525 -18.19 0.71 -1.25
C MET A 525 -17.62 2.12 -1.43
N ASP A 526 -17.62 2.62 -2.66
CA ASP A 526 -17.21 3.99 -2.95
C ASP A 526 -18.23 5.00 -2.40
N ASP A 527 -17.75 6.10 -1.80
CA ASP A 527 -18.62 7.08 -1.14
C ASP A 527 -19.40 7.96 -2.14
N GLY A 528 -18.82 8.23 -3.31
CA GLY A 528 -19.45 9.03 -4.36
C GLY A 528 -20.20 8.17 -5.37
N LYS A 529 -19.54 7.12 -5.87
CA LYS A 529 -20.09 6.13 -6.80
C LYS A 529 -20.63 4.93 -6.04
N THR A 530 -21.70 5.16 -5.30
CA THR A 530 -22.32 4.19 -4.36
C THR A 530 -22.68 2.79 -4.91
N SER A 531 -22.57 2.54 -6.22
CA SER A 531 -22.76 1.21 -6.85
C SER A 531 -21.45 0.48 -7.18
N ASP A 532 -20.33 1.18 -7.05
CA ASP A 532 -18.98 0.73 -7.36
C ASP A 532 -18.23 0.40 -6.07
N ILE A 533 -17.21 -0.45 -6.20
CA ILE A 533 -16.26 -0.69 -5.12
C ILE A 533 -15.15 0.37 -5.18
N LYS A 534 -14.56 0.69 -4.03
CA LYS A 534 -13.44 1.66 -3.95
C LYS A 534 -12.28 1.22 -4.86
N THR A 535 -11.47 2.18 -5.29
CA THR A 535 -10.23 1.92 -6.05
C THR A 535 -9.15 2.94 -5.67
N GLY A 536 -7.90 2.48 -5.65
CA GLY A 536 -6.72 3.32 -5.52
C GLY A 536 -6.18 3.79 -6.88
N LYS A 537 -6.64 3.20 -8.00
CA LYS A 537 -6.20 3.58 -9.35
C LYS A 537 -6.46 5.06 -9.62
N GLY A 538 -5.41 5.77 -10.00
CA GLY A 538 -5.47 7.19 -10.34
C GLY A 538 -5.36 8.14 -9.13
N LYS A 539 -5.24 7.63 -7.90
CA LYS A 539 -4.88 8.45 -6.74
C LYS A 539 -3.39 8.76 -6.75
N THR A 540 -3.03 10.03 -6.57
CA THR A 540 -1.63 10.48 -6.52
C THR A 540 -1.06 10.53 -5.10
N ASP A 541 -1.93 10.61 -4.10
CA ASP A 541 -1.57 10.81 -2.69
C ASP A 541 -2.08 9.64 -1.82
N LEU A 542 -1.67 8.42 -2.14
CA LEU A 542 -1.99 7.24 -1.32
C LEU A 542 -1.17 7.25 -0.03
N ALA A 543 -1.82 6.98 1.11
CA ALA A 543 -1.11 6.82 2.37
C ALA A 543 -0.21 5.57 2.35
N SER A 544 0.84 5.56 3.17
CA SER A 544 1.84 4.48 3.17
C SER A 544 1.30 3.11 3.61
N ASP A 545 0.14 3.08 4.26
CA ASP A 545 -0.55 1.88 4.71
C ASP A 545 -1.82 1.58 3.89
N GLU A 546 -2.01 2.26 2.75
CA GLU A 546 -3.09 1.96 1.82
C GLU A 546 -2.69 0.93 0.76
N PHE A 547 -3.52 -0.10 0.59
CA PHE A 547 -3.41 -1.08 -0.48
C PHE A 547 -4.80 -1.58 -0.91
N TYR A 548 -5.16 -1.37 -2.17
CA TYR A 548 -6.49 -1.69 -2.70
C TYR A 548 -6.47 -3.08 -3.36
N TRP A 549 -6.75 -4.12 -2.59
CA TRP A 549 -6.74 -5.52 -3.05
C TRP A 549 -7.50 -5.73 -4.37
N GLN A 550 -8.67 -5.13 -4.49
CA GLN A 550 -9.55 -5.19 -5.67
C GLN A 550 -8.89 -4.67 -6.97
N ASP A 551 -7.88 -3.81 -6.88
CA ASP A 551 -7.22 -3.25 -8.06
C ASP A 551 -6.32 -4.27 -8.78
N TYR A 552 -5.99 -5.36 -8.08
CA TYR A 552 -5.15 -6.46 -8.54
C TYR A 552 -5.96 -7.73 -8.81
N PHE A 553 -7.28 -7.64 -8.96
CA PHE A 553 -8.11 -8.74 -9.46
C PHE A 553 -8.55 -8.44 -10.90
N LEU A 554 -8.53 -9.45 -11.77
CA LEU A 554 -8.97 -9.31 -13.18
C LEU A 554 -10.44 -8.85 -13.28
N THR A 555 -11.27 -9.30 -12.34
CA THR A 555 -12.59 -8.74 -12.09
C THR A 555 -12.56 -8.14 -10.69
N PRO A 556 -12.48 -6.81 -10.54
CA PRO A 556 -12.25 -6.18 -9.24
C PRO A 556 -13.22 -6.61 -8.13
N LYS A 557 -14.51 -6.81 -8.46
CA LYS A 557 -15.54 -7.27 -7.51
C LYS A 557 -15.35 -8.70 -6.98
N ASP A 558 -14.52 -9.53 -7.62
CA ASP A 558 -14.30 -10.91 -7.19
C ASP A 558 -13.37 -11.00 -5.96
N TYR A 559 -12.66 -9.93 -5.57
CA TYR A 559 -11.77 -9.97 -4.39
C TYR A 559 -12.52 -10.31 -3.09
N ALA A 560 -13.73 -9.78 -2.91
CA ALA A 560 -14.55 -10.10 -1.74
C ALA A 560 -15.09 -11.54 -1.83
N VAL A 561 -15.47 -12.00 -3.03
CA VAL A 561 -15.90 -13.39 -3.24
C VAL A 561 -14.82 -14.35 -2.75
N GLU A 562 -13.58 -14.09 -3.14
CA GLU A 562 -12.43 -14.90 -2.74
C GLU A 562 -12.20 -14.83 -1.22
N ALA A 563 -12.18 -13.62 -0.64
CA ALA A 563 -11.99 -13.45 0.79
C ALA A 563 -13.05 -14.20 1.64
N PHE A 564 -14.33 -14.15 1.23
CA PHE A 564 -15.40 -14.88 1.91
C PHE A 564 -15.27 -16.41 1.76
N LYS A 565 -14.83 -16.90 0.60
CA LYS A 565 -14.56 -18.33 0.40
C LYS A 565 -13.41 -18.81 1.27
N LEU A 566 -12.31 -18.06 1.30
CA LEU A 566 -11.13 -18.37 2.12
C LEU A 566 -11.48 -18.33 3.61
N ALA A 567 -12.19 -17.30 4.07
CA ALA A 567 -12.61 -17.20 5.47
C ALA A 567 -13.50 -18.38 5.88
N ARG A 568 -14.43 -18.81 5.02
CA ARG A 568 -15.26 -20.00 5.26
C ARG A 568 -14.44 -21.30 5.23
N GLN A 569 -13.47 -21.41 4.33
CA GLN A 569 -12.63 -22.60 4.15
C GLN A 569 -11.73 -22.85 5.36
N TYR A 570 -11.11 -21.80 5.90
CA TYR A 570 -10.13 -21.90 6.99
C TYR A 570 -10.74 -21.71 8.39
N GLY A 571 -11.92 -21.10 8.48
CA GLY A 571 -12.68 -20.93 9.71
C GLY A 571 -13.46 -22.16 10.13
N ASN A 572 -14.26 -22.02 11.18
CA ASN A 572 -15.22 -23.04 11.56
C ASN A 572 -16.46 -22.98 10.65
N PRO A 573 -17.15 -24.12 10.44
CA PRO A 573 -18.37 -24.15 9.61
C PRO A 573 -19.47 -23.19 10.10
N ASP A 574 -19.46 -22.88 11.40
CA ASP A 574 -20.54 -22.15 12.07
C ASP A 574 -20.21 -20.65 12.25
N ASP A 575 -18.98 -20.24 11.95
CA ASP A 575 -18.50 -18.86 12.10
C ASP A 575 -19.38 -17.90 11.28
N LYS A 576 -19.56 -16.67 11.78
CA LYS A 576 -20.38 -15.65 11.13
C LYS A 576 -19.52 -14.64 10.37
N LEU A 577 -19.72 -14.58 9.06
CA LEU A 577 -18.93 -13.76 8.15
C LEU A 577 -19.74 -12.53 7.73
N PHE A 578 -19.22 -11.35 8.09
CA PHE A 578 -19.84 -10.06 7.84
C PHE A 578 -19.10 -9.28 6.76
N ILE A 579 -19.84 -8.48 6.00
CA ILE A 579 -19.30 -7.34 5.25
C ILE A 579 -19.66 -6.07 6.03
N ASN A 580 -18.71 -5.16 6.24
CA ASN A 580 -18.90 -3.97 7.09
C ASN A 580 -18.66 -2.69 6.29
N ASP A 581 -19.44 -1.63 6.53
CA ASP A 581 -19.24 -0.31 5.89
C ASP A 581 -19.83 0.82 6.74
N TYR A 582 -19.46 2.07 6.43
CA TYR A 582 -19.93 3.29 7.07
C TYR A 582 -20.80 4.15 6.15
N ASN A 583 -21.43 5.19 6.74
CA ASN A 583 -22.29 6.14 6.04
C ASN A 583 -23.50 5.50 5.36
N LEU A 584 -23.93 4.32 5.80
CA LEU A 584 -25.10 3.64 5.23
C LEU A 584 -26.41 4.34 5.63
N GLU A 585 -26.41 4.94 6.82
CA GLU A 585 -27.45 5.83 7.33
C GLU A 585 -27.33 7.26 6.76
N TYR A 586 -26.13 7.72 6.40
CA TYR A 586 -25.97 9.00 5.74
C TYR A 586 -26.45 8.97 4.28
N ASN A 587 -26.05 7.92 3.53
CA ASN A 587 -26.35 7.76 2.12
C ASN A 587 -27.03 6.42 1.84
N LEU A 588 -28.37 6.43 1.77
CA LEU A 588 -29.18 5.23 1.54
C LEU A 588 -28.90 4.54 0.19
N ASN A 589 -28.35 5.25 -0.80
CA ASN A 589 -27.92 4.61 -2.06
C ASN A 589 -26.66 3.76 -1.85
N LYS A 590 -25.77 4.15 -0.93
CA LYS A 590 -24.61 3.34 -0.53
C LYS A 590 -25.06 2.08 0.20
N CYS A 591 -26.07 2.19 1.07
CA CYS A 591 -26.72 1.02 1.70
C CYS A 591 -27.28 0.05 0.64
N ASP A 592 -28.04 0.55 -0.34
CA ASP A 592 -28.54 -0.27 -1.44
C ASP A 592 -27.41 -0.88 -2.31
N GLY A 593 -26.31 -0.15 -2.48
CA GLY A 593 -25.11 -0.63 -3.17
C GLY A 593 -24.43 -1.79 -2.45
N LEU A 594 -24.27 -1.69 -1.13
CA LEU A 594 -23.69 -2.76 -0.31
C LEU A 594 -24.58 -4.01 -0.34
N ILE A 595 -25.90 -3.86 -0.23
CA ILE A 595 -26.85 -4.99 -0.32
C ILE A 595 -26.70 -5.69 -1.68
N LYS A 596 -26.65 -4.95 -2.78
CA LYS A 596 -26.39 -5.52 -4.12
C LYS A 596 -25.03 -6.19 -4.23
N TYR A 597 -24.03 -5.69 -3.52
CA TYR A 597 -22.71 -6.31 -3.52
C TYR A 597 -22.71 -7.62 -2.75
N VAL A 598 -23.45 -7.72 -1.64
CA VAL A 598 -23.72 -8.98 -0.95
C VAL A 598 -24.38 -9.99 -1.89
N GLU A 599 -25.45 -9.59 -2.59
CA GLU A 599 -26.12 -10.45 -3.58
C GLU A 599 -25.15 -10.93 -4.67
N TYR A 600 -24.27 -10.05 -5.15
CA TYR A 600 -23.23 -10.41 -6.10
C TYR A 600 -22.28 -11.46 -5.54
N ILE A 601 -21.76 -11.27 -4.32
CA ILE A 601 -20.84 -12.19 -3.65
C ILE A 601 -21.47 -13.59 -3.56
N GLU A 602 -22.73 -13.64 -3.16
CA GLU A 602 -23.47 -14.90 -3.02
C GLU A 602 -23.80 -15.56 -4.36
N SER A 603 -24.10 -14.77 -5.39
CA SER A 603 -24.29 -15.28 -6.75
C SER A 603 -23.05 -15.98 -7.32
N LYS A 604 -21.86 -15.70 -6.76
CA LYS A 604 -20.58 -16.31 -7.11
C LYS A 604 -20.19 -17.49 -6.20
N GLY A 605 -21.11 -17.93 -5.34
CA GLY A 605 -20.97 -19.13 -4.52
C GLY A 605 -20.24 -18.93 -3.18
N ALA A 606 -19.97 -17.68 -2.77
CA ALA A 606 -19.56 -17.37 -1.40
C ALA A 606 -20.81 -17.21 -0.51
N THR A 607 -20.63 -17.17 0.81
CA THR A 607 -21.72 -16.95 1.77
C THR A 607 -21.42 -15.75 2.64
N VAL A 608 -22.35 -14.79 2.68
CA VAL A 608 -22.29 -13.64 3.59
C VAL A 608 -23.39 -13.83 4.62
N ASP A 609 -23.02 -14.08 5.88
CA ASP A 609 -23.99 -14.33 6.96
C ASP A 609 -24.61 -13.03 7.46
N GLY A 610 -23.86 -11.93 7.41
CA GLY A 610 -24.28 -10.67 8.00
C GLY A 610 -23.76 -9.41 7.32
N ILE A 611 -24.38 -8.29 7.68
CA ILE A 611 -24.01 -6.94 7.25
C ILE A 611 -23.76 -6.10 8.50
N GLY A 612 -22.56 -5.52 8.58
CA GLY A 612 -22.16 -4.53 9.57
C GLY A 612 -22.48 -3.12 9.08
N THR A 613 -23.00 -2.28 9.98
CA THR A 613 -23.08 -0.83 9.79
C THR A 613 -22.31 -0.14 10.92
N GLN A 614 -21.28 0.62 10.57
CA GLN A 614 -20.39 1.22 11.57
C GLN A 614 -21.12 2.22 12.46
N MET A 615 -21.96 3.07 11.88
CA MET A 615 -22.75 4.08 12.59
C MET A 615 -21.92 5.14 13.34
N HIS A 616 -20.85 5.63 12.70
CA HIS A 616 -20.14 6.84 13.15
C HIS A 616 -20.98 8.09 12.89
N ILE A 617 -21.78 8.50 13.88
CA ILE A 617 -22.80 9.54 13.71
C ILE A 617 -22.58 10.72 14.66
N ALA A 618 -23.49 11.69 14.62
CA ALA A 618 -23.49 12.85 15.50
C ALA A 618 -24.90 13.09 16.07
N ILE A 619 -25.01 13.95 17.08
CA ILE A 619 -26.29 14.34 17.69
C ILE A 619 -27.29 14.93 16.69
N ASP A 620 -26.81 15.46 15.57
CA ASP A 620 -27.60 16.07 14.49
C ASP A 620 -27.77 15.17 13.25
N SER A 621 -27.31 13.91 13.30
CA SER A 621 -27.53 12.94 12.24
C SER A 621 -29.02 12.68 11.98
N ASN A 622 -29.36 12.43 10.71
CA ASN A 622 -30.75 12.29 10.27
C ASN A 622 -31.39 10.99 10.79
N LYS A 623 -32.27 11.12 11.79
CA LYS A 623 -33.02 10.02 12.41
C LYS A 623 -33.88 9.22 11.41
N ASP A 624 -34.53 9.88 10.46
CA ASP A 624 -35.35 9.20 9.45
C ASP A 624 -34.51 8.31 8.52
N ASN A 625 -33.31 8.74 8.17
CA ASN A 625 -32.41 7.91 7.38
C ASN A 625 -31.87 6.72 8.21
N ILE A 626 -31.56 6.91 9.49
CA ILE A 626 -31.18 5.80 10.39
C ILE A 626 -32.28 4.73 10.43
N ALA A 627 -33.53 5.14 10.61
CA ALA A 627 -34.68 4.24 10.58
C ALA A 627 -34.83 3.52 9.23
N GLN A 628 -34.70 4.25 8.11
CA GLN A 628 -34.79 3.68 6.76
C GLN A 628 -33.64 2.70 6.46
N MET A 629 -32.42 2.99 6.92
CA MET A 629 -31.29 2.07 6.79
C MET A 629 -31.59 0.76 7.51
N PHE A 630 -32.05 0.80 8.78
CA PHE A 630 -32.39 -0.44 9.49
C PHE A 630 -33.56 -1.19 8.85
N GLN A 631 -34.56 -0.50 8.27
CA GLN A 631 -35.61 -1.17 7.50
C GLN A 631 -35.06 -1.92 6.28
N LYS A 632 -34.15 -1.28 5.52
CA LYS A 632 -33.48 -1.90 4.37
C LYS A 632 -32.65 -3.11 4.79
N LEU A 633 -31.81 -2.94 5.80
CA LEU A 633 -30.95 -4.01 6.33
C LEU A 633 -31.78 -5.17 6.89
N GLY A 634 -32.84 -4.89 7.66
CA GLY A 634 -33.74 -5.92 8.21
C GLY A 634 -34.47 -6.72 7.13
N ALA A 635 -34.78 -6.10 5.99
CA ALA A 635 -35.42 -6.77 4.85
C ALA A 635 -34.51 -7.78 4.12
N THR A 636 -33.19 -7.72 4.31
CA THR A 636 -32.23 -8.63 3.66
C THR A 636 -32.29 -10.06 4.21
N GLY A 637 -32.79 -10.23 5.45
CA GLY A 637 -32.75 -11.50 6.17
C GLY A 637 -31.35 -11.92 6.68
N LYS A 638 -30.34 -11.06 6.51
CA LYS A 638 -28.98 -11.23 7.05
C LYS A 638 -28.93 -10.91 8.53
N LEU A 639 -27.90 -11.42 9.22
CA LEU A 639 -27.54 -10.93 10.55
C LEU A 639 -27.09 -9.47 10.44
N ILE A 640 -27.61 -8.58 11.29
CA ILE A 640 -27.20 -7.17 11.29
C ILE A 640 -26.42 -6.87 12.56
N LYS A 641 -25.25 -6.26 12.41
CA LYS A 641 -24.44 -5.76 13.54
C LYS A 641 -24.29 -4.25 13.38
N VAL A 642 -24.55 -3.49 14.44
CA VAL A 642 -23.99 -2.13 14.54
C VAL A 642 -22.57 -2.30 15.07
N SER A 643 -21.58 -2.02 14.25
CA SER A 643 -20.20 -2.53 14.46
C SER A 643 -19.29 -1.55 15.20
N GLU A 644 -19.53 -0.24 15.13
CA GLU A 644 -18.59 0.79 15.60
C GLU A 644 -19.32 2.07 16.06
N LEU A 645 -20.42 1.93 16.83
CA LEU A 645 -21.26 3.07 17.21
C LEU A 645 -20.52 4.06 18.11
N ASP A 646 -20.35 5.28 17.60
CA ASP A 646 -19.98 6.46 18.35
C ASP A 646 -20.87 7.64 17.94
N ILE A 647 -21.12 8.58 18.86
CA ILE A 647 -22.03 9.71 18.62
C ILE A 647 -21.36 11.00 19.03
N LYS A 648 -20.81 11.71 18.04
CA LYS A 648 -20.21 13.03 18.26
C LYS A 648 -21.21 14.03 18.80
N VAL A 649 -20.76 14.85 19.74
CA VAL A 649 -21.46 16.04 20.24
C VAL A 649 -21.06 17.30 19.46
N ASN A 650 -20.10 17.20 18.54
CA ASN A 650 -19.59 18.26 17.66
C ASN A 650 -18.85 19.38 18.42
N THR A 651 -18.31 19.08 19.62
CA THR A 651 -17.56 20.01 20.47
C THR A 651 -16.74 19.29 21.53
N SER A 652 -15.59 19.84 21.91
CA SER A 652 -14.76 19.36 23.04
C SER A 652 -15.23 19.87 24.41
N SER A 653 -16.27 20.71 24.45
CA SER A 653 -16.83 21.29 25.67
C SER A 653 -18.36 21.18 25.66
N PRO A 654 -18.92 19.96 25.72
CA PRO A 654 -20.35 19.74 25.60
C PRO A 654 -21.13 20.38 26.75
N THR A 655 -22.26 20.99 26.42
CA THR A 655 -23.24 21.41 27.43
C THR A 655 -24.09 20.24 27.90
N THR A 656 -24.79 20.37 29.03
CA THR A 656 -25.77 19.38 29.49
C THR A 656 -26.83 19.06 28.44
N GLU A 657 -27.24 20.05 27.63
CA GLU A 657 -28.17 19.83 26.52
C GLU A 657 -27.56 18.94 25.43
N ASN A 658 -26.29 19.16 25.06
CA ASN A 658 -25.60 18.29 24.10
C ASN A 658 -25.49 16.86 24.62
N LEU A 659 -25.16 16.68 25.91
CA LEU A 659 -25.08 15.35 26.53
C LEU A 659 -26.44 14.65 26.58
N ALA A 660 -27.53 15.40 26.80
CA ALA A 660 -28.89 14.87 26.74
C ALA A 660 -29.29 14.46 25.32
N GLN A 661 -28.95 15.26 24.31
CA GLN A 661 -29.16 14.93 22.89
C GLN A 661 -28.36 13.69 22.46
N GLN A 662 -27.11 13.56 22.95
CA GLN A 662 -26.29 12.36 22.75
C GLN A 662 -26.97 11.12 23.32
N ALA A 663 -27.47 11.20 24.56
CA ALA A 663 -28.21 10.11 25.19
C ALA A 663 -29.47 9.72 24.39
N GLU A 664 -30.24 10.72 23.93
CA GLU A 664 -31.42 10.50 23.10
C GLU A 664 -31.06 9.81 21.77
N MET A 665 -29.95 10.19 21.13
CA MET A 665 -29.52 9.56 19.89
C MET A 665 -29.06 8.11 20.09
N TYR A 666 -28.29 7.82 21.15
CA TYR A 666 -27.92 6.44 21.51
C TYR A 666 -29.15 5.57 21.71
N GLN A 667 -30.12 6.05 22.50
CA GLN A 667 -31.38 5.34 22.71
C GLN A 667 -32.14 5.14 21.39
N TYR A 668 -32.25 6.20 20.57
CA TYR A 668 -32.96 6.15 19.29
C TYR A 668 -32.37 5.10 18.33
N VAL A 669 -31.04 5.02 18.21
CA VAL A 669 -30.37 4.02 17.38
C VAL A 669 -30.72 2.61 17.84
N ILE A 670 -30.62 2.33 19.15
CA ILE A 670 -30.91 1.00 19.72
C ILE A 670 -32.39 0.65 19.54
N ASP A 671 -33.30 1.60 19.75
CA ASP A 671 -34.74 1.42 19.57
C ASP A 671 -35.08 1.11 18.11
N MET A 672 -34.49 1.83 17.14
CA MET A 672 -34.73 1.57 15.72
C MET A 672 -34.12 0.24 15.27
N TYR A 673 -32.94 -0.12 15.76
CA TYR A 673 -32.32 -1.43 15.52
C TYR A 673 -33.25 -2.54 16.01
N LYS A 674 -33.69 -2.49 17.26
CA LYS A 674 -34.60 -3.51 17.83
C LYS A 674 -35.97 -3.57 17.15
N LYS A 675 -36.46 -2.41 16.68
CA LYS A 675 -37.76 -2.30 16.02
C LYS A 675 -37.76 -2.91 14.62
N TYR A 676 -36.72 -2.64 13.82
CA TYR A 676 -36.71 -2.98 12.40
C TYR A 676 -35.88 -4.22 12.05
N ILE A 677 -34.92 -4.61 12.88
CA ILE A 677 -34.17 -5.85 12.70
C ILE A 677 -34.92 -6.98 13.41
N PRO A 678 -35.29 -8.08 12.72
CA PRO A 678 -35.91 -9.24 13.38
C PRO A 678 -35.04 -9.80 14.50
N VAL A 679 -35.64 -10.27 15.59
CA VAL A 679 -34.90 -10.71 16.81
C VAL A 679 -33.83 -11.75 16.50
N ASP A 680 -34.12 -12.74 15.64
CA ASP A 680 -33.16 -13.78 15.23
C ASP A 680 -32.07 -13.29 14.26
N LYS A 681 -32.18 -12.03 13.81
CA LYS A 681 -31.22 -11.33 12.96
C LYS A 681 -30.43 -10.25 13.71
N GLN A 682 -30.74 -10.01 14.98
CA GLN A 682 -30.03 -9.04 15.81
C GLN A 682 -28.73 -9.66 16.34
N TYR A 683 -27.63 -9.49 15.61
CA TYR A 683 -26.33 -10.01 16.06
C TYR A 683 -25.79 -9.25 17.28
N GLY A 684 -25.87 -7.91 17.25
CA GLY A 684 -25.34 -7.09 18.32
C GLY A 684 -25.05 -5.65 17.96
N ILE A 685 -24.59 -4.90 18.96
CA ILE A 685 -24.17 -3.50 18.87
C ILE A 685 -22.83 -3.36 19.59
N THR A 686 -21.83 -2.82 18.91
CA THR A 686 -20.52 -2.46 19.46
C THR A 686 -20.43 -0.94 19.60
N ILE A 687 -20.04 -0.46 20.77
CA ILE A 687 -19.69 0.94 21.02
C ILE A 687 -18.20 1.16 20.63
N TRP A 688 -17.84 2.27 20.02
CA TRP A 688 -16.48 2.50 19.52
C TRP A 688 -15.66 3.46 20.38
N GLY A 689 -14.85 2.91 21.27
CA GLY A 689 -14.05 3.66 22.26
C GLY A 689 -14.66 3.62 23.65
N VAL A 690 -13.80 3.69 24.67
CA VAL A 690 -14.19 3.51 26.07
C VAL A 690 -14.58 4.85 26.66
N SER A 691 -13.72 5.87 26.54
CA SER A 691 -13.92 7.14 27.22
C SER A 691 -13.62 8.34 26.32
N ASP A 692 -13.99 9.54 26.76
CA ASP A 692 -13.63 10.78 26.08
C ASP A 692 -12.18 11.23 26.38
N ASN A 693 -11.32 10.34 26.89
CA ASN A 693 -9.93 10.66 27.11
C ASN A 693 -9.24 10.98 25.78
N GLU A 694 -8.57 12.13 25.70
CA GLU A 694 -7.93 12.60 24.46
C GLU A 694 -6.97 11.57 23.84
N LYS A 695 -6.36 10.70 24.65
CA LYS A 695 -5.45 9.65 24.19
C LYS A 695 -6.13 8.57 23.35
N GLU A 696 -7.41 8.32 23.58
CA GLU A 696 -8.20 7.36 22.79
C GLU A 696 -8.58 7.94 21.41
N HIS A 697 -8.55 9.27 21.25
CA HIS A 697 -9.11 9.96 20.08
C HIS A 697 -8.08 10.65 19.17
N VAL A 698 -6.77 10.45 19.43
CA VAL A 698 -5.68 11.15 18.73
C VAL A 698 -5.77 11.02 17.20
N ASN A 699 -6.17 9.85 16.70
CA ASN A 699 -6.15 9.53 15.26
C ASN A 699 -7.53 9.24 14.65
N TRP A 700 -8.64 9.44 15.40
CA TRP A 700 -9.99 9.07 14.95
C TRP A 700 -10.98 10.25 15.01
N ILE A 701 -11.25 10.81 16.20
CA ILE A 701 -12.17 11.95 16.39
C ILE A 701 -11.56 12.96 17.39
N PRO A 702 -10.51 13.70 17.00
CA PRO A 702 -9.89 14.65 17.91
C PRO A 702 -10.84 15.82 18.21
N ASN A 703 -10.83 16.27 19.47
CA ASN A 703 -11.62 17.42 19.97
C ASN A 703 -13.15 17.22 20.01
N ASP A 704 -13.61 16.01 20.33
CA ASP A 704 -15.02 15.71 20.58
C ASP A 704 -15.18 14.87 21.87
N ALA A 705 -16.41 14.55 22.25
CA ALA A 705 -16.75 13.74 23.42
C ALA A 705 -17.81 12.66 23.06
N PRO A 706 -17.46 11.68 22.20
CA PRO A 706 -18.43 10.78 21.58
C PRO A 706 -18.85 9.57 22.43
N ASN A 707 -18.13 9.26 23.52
CA ASN A 707 -18.21 7.98 24.23
C ASN A 707 -19.15 8.01 25.44
N LEU A 708 -19.34 6.86 26.09
CA LEU A 708 -20.27 6.72 27.22
C LEU A 708 -19.69 7.17 28.56
N TRP A 709 -18.37 7.19 28.66
CA TRP A 709 -17.62 7.68 29.80
C TRP A 709 -16.86 8.95 29.43
N ASP A 710 -16.72 9.87 30.39
CA ASP A 710 -15.92 11.08 30.20
C ASP A 710 -14.40 10.79 30.32
N ALA A 711 -13.57 11.81 30.13
CA ALA A 711 -12.10 11.67 30.20
C ALA A 711 -11.54 11.16 31.54
N ASN A 712 -12.35 11.16 32.61
CA ASN A 712 -12.02 10.65 33.94
C ASN A 712 -12.71 9.31 34.25
N TYR A 713 -13.27 8.65 33.23
CA TYR A 713 -14.01 7.39 33.35
C TYR A 713 -15.28 7.49 34.21
N ALA A 714 -15.87 8.67 34.36
CA ALA A 714 -17.19 8.82 34.96
C ALA A 714 -18.28 8.66 33.88
N ARG A 715 -19.38 7.97 34.23
CA ARG A 715 -20.49 7.71 33.30
C ARG A 715 -21.18 9.02 32.90
N LYS A 716 -21.45 9.17 31.60
CA LYS A 716 -22.17 10.33 31.03
C LYS A 716 -23.67 10.06 30.90
N HIS A 717 -24.41 11.07 30.44
CA HIS A 717 -25.82 10.92 30.04
C HIS A 717 -25.99 9.84 28.97
N ALA A 718 -25.03 9.70 28.06
CA ALA A 718 -25.02 8.67 27.03
C ALA A 718 -25.16 7.24 27.61
N TYR A 719 -24.57 6.97 28.78
CA TYR A 719 -24.73 5.68 29.48
C TYR A 719 -26.19 5.37 29.80
N LYS A 720 -26.96 6.37 30.25
CA LYS A 720 -28.42 6.25 30.44
C LYS A 720 -29.12 5.90 29.13
N GLY A 721 -28.82 6.62 28.05
CA GLY A 721 -29.45 6.38 26.73
C GLY A 721 -29.24 4.95 26.25
N VAL A 722 -28.02 4.43 26.39
CA VAL A 722 -27.71 3.03 26.06
C VAL A 722 -28.45 2.06 26.97
N ALA A 723 -28.39 2.25 28.29
CA ALA A 723 -29.07 1.37 29.24
C ALA A 723 -30.59 1.30 29.01
N ASP A 724 -31.23 2.44 28.77
CA ASP A 724 -32.68 2.51 28.52
C ASP A 724 -33.06 1.88 27.18
N GLY A 725 -32.27 2.10 26.12
CA GLY A 725 -32.46 1.45 24.83
C GLY A 725 -32.28 -0.08 24.93
N LEU A 726 -31.28 -0.54 25.68
CA LEU A 726 -31.06 -1.97 25.94
C LEU A 726 -32.21 -2.58 26.78
N ALA A 727 -32.74 -1.85 27.77
CA ALA A 727 -33.88 -2.30 28.57
C ALA A 727 -35.25 -2.18 27.84
N GLY A 728 -35.33 -1.33 26.80
CA GLY A 728 -36.58 -1.00 26.11
C GLY A 728 -37.54 -0.12 26.94
N LYS A 729 -37.03 0.55 27.98
CA LYS A 729 -37.78 1.45 28.87
C LYS A 729 -36.84 2.39 29.62
N ASP A 730 -37.37 3.48 30.19
CA ASP A 730 -36.63 4.31 31.15
C ASP A 730 -36.42 3.51 32.46
N VAL A 731 -35.21 3.01 32.67
CA VAL A 731 -34.84 2.20 33.85
C VAL A 731 -34.84 3.05 35.11
N SER A 732 -34.61 4.35 34.97
CA SER A 732 -34.43 5.23 36.13
C SER A 732 -35.71 5.51 36.91
N GLY A 733 -36.87 5.18 36.34
CA GLY A 733 -38.14 5.16 37.06
C GLY A 733 -38.19 4.10 38.17
N ASP A 734 -37.35 3.07 38.12
CA ASP A 734 -37.31 1.99 39.11
C ASP A 734 -36.36 2.28 40.29
N PHE A 735 -35.65 3.41 40.27
CA PHE A 735 -34.72 3.80 41.32
C PHE A 735 -35.49 4.23 42.59
N THR A 736 -35.27 3.52 43.70
CA THR A 736 -35.91 3.76 45.00
C THR A 736 -34.94 4.34 46.04
N GLY A 737 -35.42 5.17 46.99
CA GLY A 737 -34.58 5.86 47.99
C GLY A 737 -34.29 7.32 47.63
N ASP A 738 -34.02 8.14 48.64
CA ASP A 738 -33.65 9.56 48.48
C ASP A 738 -32.29 9.68 47.79
N LEU A 739 -32.13 10.72 46.97
CA LEU A 739 -30.85 11.12 46.37
C LEU A 739 -30.02 11.81 47.47
N GLU A 740 -28.81 11.32 47.76
CA GLU A 740 -27.91 11.82 48.83
C GLU A 740 -27.19 13.14 48.50
#